data_AF-A0A220S8A1-F1
#
_entry.id   AF-A0A220S8A1-F1
#
_cell.length_a   1.000
_cell.length_b   1.000
_cell.length_c   1.000
_cell.angle_alpha   90.00
_cell.angle_beta   90.00
_cell.angle_gamma   90.00
#
_symmetry.space_group_name_H-M   'P 1'
#
loop_
_entity.id
_entity.type
_entity.pdbx_description
1 polymer ?
#
loop_
_entity_poly.entity_id
_entity_poly.type
_entity_poly.pdbx_seq_one_letter_code
_entity_poly.pdbx_strand_id
1 'polypeptide(L)'
;MSRTRIVKGNITKIVGGDYKRYSKDNIENIGSKVIQIGKEGGVVYGDPEKFIPPPIDIQKSEYKLESTYAHEQLMSLAKELGEITFMLFMTQIFGYEIDAEALSRLYRDLSDNKIKAPEIIVSKGLVGRRGGPAGYSNKRKVIIVNEKFVEDATKDNDKRAELMAALVEEYGHHIDNLLRTELTSNGIPDTDVIDEGAKFAYYLFRFDIFKESQLKFAKAELPTFKGDLIIDFSTLHSKVTAYVEEDRQYDEDPTDDISNYGAGRNRKHNKNAAFAHGDIEFEALVSKELYTEDQVRKIYFGNWLRDFSQVIVKITVRGTNAAIKAQKNKVIKEVSPMQLSHEGWVQLIKILAIREFVFDPLKDSGKNPADDYKTLEEKFNKEFGGLTKDILGIYRPEEHIDNPYGLADESDATDDKGKVISFMYDGTGREKKLYAGDNGQSWKIDATKNMSSFFWKDFPERPSSVSYVKEQLKLAASKRGTPEGFRHLGGALHVLEDYFSHTNFVEISLRRLGVDAYPWVSYYKGKPYTEIPVVSGRFLTDDTMASVGPKMGDLLFDPTIKEYKRRVPGQRSLAEKFIISVLEDLGKGQKSDKAEKSASYLGVDYATWLSWFNQFLKFQDFLAQEYQNADNKEWMSRDFFEKLGARSAENLQKGMGYTGQIMAFFPKLVFNLVLGSFDEVIPEAQSHMNTNYGVNPSHSQIAKDSYSHPLNKISAELAKIAVKEVTTRFKNGMDGAALADYTTKTYFVHPSSPNARWSDSYLTDWVARNPAIVKNLKYGTIYEHAEHELLEMNSESVKKIKEIMGYFEKLTK
;
A
#
# COMPACT_ATOMS: atom_id res chain seq x y z
N MET A 1 27.22 54.57 1.91
CA MET A 1 28.64 54.33 2.26
C MET A 1 29.33 53.68 1.07
N SER A 2 30.06 54.45 0.27
CA SER A 2 30.93 53.91 -0.79
C SER A 2 32.21 53.37 -0.17
N ARG A 3 32.47 52.06 -0.28
CA ARG A 3 33.76 51.47 0.11
C ARG A 3 34.78 51.78 -0.98
N THR A 4 35.61 52.81 -0.78
CA THR A 4 36.76 53.08 -1.66
C THR A 4 37.84 52.02 -1.42
N ARG A 5 38.18 51.25 -2.45
CA ARG A 5 39.26 50.25 -2.43
C ARG A 5 40.53 50.87 -3.00
N ILE A 6 41.57 50.98 -2.18
CA ILE A 6 42.88 51.50 -2.61
C ILE A 6 43.67 50.33 -3.21
N VAL A 7 44.08 50.45 -4.48
CA VAL A 7 44.92 49.46 -5.17
C VAL A 7 46.25 50.12 -5.48
N LYS A 8 47.37 49.50 -5.11
CA LYS A 8 48.73 49.98 -5.45
C LYS A 8 49.18 49.32 -6.76
N GLY A 9 49.11 50.07 -7.86
CA GLY A 9 49.61 49.69 -9.18
C GLY A 9 49.31 50.78 -10.21
N ASN A 10 50.21 51.01 -11.16
CA ASN A 10 50.03 52.03 -12.20
C ASN A 10 48.99 51.56 -13.23
N ILE A 11 47.76 52.06 -13.09
CA ILE A 11 46.65 51.74 -13.97
C ILE A 11 46.89 52.39 -15.34
N THR A 12 46.88 51.58 -16.39
CA THR A 12 47.19 52.05 -17.75
C THR A 12 45.95 52.40 -18.58
N LYS A 13 44.78 51.82 -18.26
CA LYS A 13 43.52 52.11 -18.96
C LYS A 13 42.30 51.76 -18.11
N ILE A 14 41.29 52.63 -18.13
CA ILE A 14 39.93 52.38 -17.62
C ILE A 14 38.96 52.58 -18.80
N VAL A 15 38.09 51.62 -19.04
CA VAL A 15 37.07 51.69 -20.11
C VAL A 15 35.71 51.49 -19.45
N GLY A 16 34.75 52.38 -19.69
CA GLY A 16 33.47 52.42 -18.96
C GLY A 16 32.58 51.20 -19.19
N GLY A 17 31.80 50.84 -18.16
CA GLY A 17 31.07 49.57 -18.00
C GLY A 17 31.71 48.70 -16.90
N ASP A 18 30.93 47.89 -16.17
CA ASP A 18 31.31 47.20 -14.92
C ASP A 18 32.69 46.49 -14.95
N TYR A 19 33.68 47.27 -14.52
CA TYR A 19 35.04 46.95 -14.04
C TYR A 19 35.90 45.96 -14.84
N LYS A 20 36.67 46.45 -15.82
CA LYS A 20 37.93 45.82 -16.27
C LYS A 20 39.10 46.76 -15.96
N ARG A 21 40.10 46.30 -15.18
CA ARG A 21 41.30 47.09 -14.84
C ARG A 21 42.55 46.40 -15.37
N TYR A 22 43.36 47.15 -16.10
CA TYR A 22 44.65 46.69 -16.62
C TYR A 22 45.78 47.38 -15.85
N SER A 23 46.69 46.57 -15.31
CA SER A 23 47.91 47.01 -14.63
C SER A 23 49.10 46.45 -15.38
N LYS A 24 50.18 47.24 -15.47
CA LYS A 24 51.46 46.78 -16.02
C LYS A 24 52.24 45.90 -15.03
N ASP A 25 51.90 46.01 -13.75
CA ASP A 25 52.56 45.32 -12.62
C ASP A 25 51.60 44.34 -11.92
N ASN A 26 52.15 43.40 -11.14
CA ASN A 26 51.40 42.47 -10.29
C ASN A 26 50.50 43.23 -9.30
N ILE A 27 49.28 42.73 -9.09
CA ILE A 27 48.32 43.31 -8.15
C ILE A 27 48.36 42.48 -6.86
N GLU A 28 48.76 43.10 -5.75
CA GLU A 28 48.61 42.51 -4.41
C GLU A 28 47.23 42.84 -3.82
N ASN A 29 46.52 41.81 -3.35
CA ASN A 29 45.19 41.93 -2.74
C ASN A 29 45.20 41.42 -1.30
N ILE A 30 44.51 42.14 -0.41
CA ILE A 30 44.29 41.74 0.99
C ILE A 30 42.80 41.39 1.14
N GLY A 31 42.45 40.09 1.06
CA GLY A 31 41.07 39.59 1.22
C GLY A 31 40.78 38.22 0.55
N SER A 32 39.83 37.44 1.08
CA SER A 32 39.83 35.96 1.10
C SER A 32 39.05 35.18 0.01
N LYS A 33 38.86 35.67 -1.22
CA LYS A 33 38.40 34.81 -2.34
C LYS A 33 39.02 35.22 -3.68
N VAL A 34 39.97 34.42 -4.18
CA VAL A 34 40.46 34.45 -5.58
C VAL A 34 40.89 33.05 -6.01
N ILE A 35 40.47 32.61 -7.20
CA ILE A 35 41.12 31.52 -7.98
C ILE A 35 41.99 32.21 -9.04
N GLN A 36 43.27 31.85 -9.10
CA GLN A 36 44.23 32.34 -10.10
C GLN A 36 44.46 31.29 -11.18
N ILE A 37 44.42 31.70 -12.45
CA ILE A 37 45.06 30.96 -13.55
C ILE A 37 45.76 32.01 -14.45
N GLY A 38 47.10 32.02 -14.46
CA GLY A 38 47.93 32.64 -15.50
C GLY A 38 48.30 31.59 -16.56
N LYS A 39 48.69 31.86 -17.81
CA LYS A 39 49.23 33.02 -18.58
C LYS A 39 48.47 33.07 -19.93
N GLU A 40 48.53 34.06 -20.83
CA GLU A 40 49.43 35.16 -21.15
C GLU A 40 48.56 36.41 -21.44
N GLY A 41 48.80 37.54 -20.76
CA GLY A 41 48.28 38.85 -21.21
C GLY A 41 47.18 39.58 -20.42
N GLY A 42 46.78 39.16 -19.21
CA GLY A 42 46.04 40.06 -18.30
C GLY A 42 45.22 39.39 -17.19
N VAL A 43 45.08 40.07 -16.05
CA VAL A 43 44.21 39.67 -14.92
C VAL A 43 42.83 40.29 -15.11
N VAL A 44 41.78 39.47 -15.14
CA VAL A 44 40.37 39.90 -15.23
C VAL A 44 39.74 39.85 -13.83
N TYR A 45 38.97 40.87 -13.45
CA TYR A 45 38.28 40.98 -12.16
C TYR A 45 36.83 41.39 -12.39
N GLY A 46 35.86 40.53 -12.08
CA GLY A 46 34.42 40.77 -12.24
C GLY A 46 33.67 39.46 -12.52
N ASP A 47 32.37 39.40 -12.21
CA ASP A 47 31.52 38.27 -12.62
C ASP A 47 31.42 38.27 -14.15
N PRO A 48 31.72 37.15 -14.84
CA PRO A 48 31.60 37.12 -16.28
C PRO A 48 30.14 37.36 -16.67
N GLU A 49 29.89 38.33 -17.56
CA GLU A 49 28.66 38.34 -18.36
C GLU A 49 28.47 36.93 -18.90
N LYS A 50 27.26 36.37 -18.67
CA LYS A 50 26.83 35.01 -19.05
C LYS A 50 27.75 34.45 -20.13
N PHE A 51 28.59 33.48 -19.78
CA PHE A 51 29.34 32.74 -20.78
C PHE A 51 28.35 32.17 -21.79
N ILE A 52 28.19 32.82 -22.94
CA ILE A 52 27.40 32.31 -24.05
C ILE A 52 28.35 31.33 -24.75
N PRO A 53 28.07 30.01 -24.69
CA PRO A 53 28.82 29.04 -25.47
C PRO A 53 28.78 29.48 -26.94
N PRO A 54 29.88 29.37 -27.72
CA PRO A 54 29.78 29.57 -29.16
C PRO A 54 28.66 28.68 -29.71
N PRO A 55 27.88 29.16 -30.70
CA PRO A 55 26.80 28.37 -31.28
C PRO A 55 27.35 27.00 -31.70
N ILE A 56 26.73 25.91 -31.23
CA ILE A 56 26.99 24.59 -31.82
C ILE A 56 26.52 24.71 -33.27
N ASP A 57 27.49 24.70 -34.20
CA ASP A 57 27.25 24.64 -35.64
C ASP A 57 26.84 23.20 -35.95
N ILE A 58 25.54 22.94 -35.92
CA ILE A 58 24.97 21.62 -36.21
C ILE A 58 25.09 21.43 -37.71
N GLN A 59 26.15 20.77 -38.15
CA GLN A 59 26.24 20.29 -39.53
C GLN A 59 25.14 19.25 -39.74
N LYS A 60 24.02 19.67 -40.35
CA LYS A 60 22.90 18.77 -40.63
C LYS A 60 23.35 17.69 -41.61
N SER A 61 23.01 16.44 -41.30
CA SER A 61 23.18 15.32 -42.22
C SER A 61 22.06 15.30 -43.25
N GLU A 62 22.25 14.55 -44.33
CA GLU A 62 21.18 14.22 -45.28
C GLU A 62 20.23 13.15 -44.74
N TYR A 63 20.61 12.49 -43.63
CA TYR A 63 19.82 11.46 -42.98
C TYR A 63 18.61 12.07 -42.26
N LYS A 64 17.50 11.35 -42.26
CA LYS A 64 16.30 11.72 -41.52
C LYS A 64 15.93 10.65 -40.52
N LEU A 65 15.46 11.09 -39.35
CA LEU A 65 14.97 10.24 -38.28
C LEU A 65 13.69 10.88 -37.72
N GLU A 66 12.62 10.10 -37.66
CA GLU A 66 11.33 10.51 -37.09
C GLU A 66 10.92 9.50 -36.00
N SER A 67 10.50 10.00 -34.83
CA SER A 67 9.94 9.18 -33.76
C SER A 67 8.90 9.97 -32.99
N THR A 68 7.72 9.36 -32.80
CA THR A 68 6.63 9.88 -31.97
C THR A 68 6.40 9.02 -30.73
N TYR A 69 7.19 7.95 -30.55
CA TYR A 69 6.93 6.91 -29.56
C TYR A 69 6.81 7.46 -28.13
N ALA A 70 7.82 8.18 -27.64
CA ALA A 70 7.81 8.73 -26.27
C ALA A 70 6.65 9.71 -26.06
N HIS A 71 6.34 10.51 -27.07
CA HIS A 71 5.22 11.45 -27.05
C HIS A 71 3.87 10.73 -26.98
N GLU A 72 3.67 9.72 -27.82
CA GLU A 72 2.44 8.91 -27.83
C GLU A 72 2.25 8.14 -26.52
N GLN A 73 3.32 7.58 -25.94
CA GLN A 73 3.28 6.91 -24.64
C GLN A 73 2.89 7.89 -23.52
N LEU A 74 3.50 9.08 -23.48
CA LEU A 74 3.17 10.07 -22.46
C LEU A 74 1.74 10.62 -22.64
N MET A 75 1.29 10.80 -23.88
CA MET A 75 -0.10 11.15 -24.17
C MET A 75 -1.08 10.05 -23.75
N SER A 76 -0.75 8.77 -24.00
CA SER A 76 -1.56 7.64 -23.52
C SER A 76 -1.63 7.64 -22.01
N LEU A 77 -0.51 7.88 -21.35
CA LEU A 77 -0.43 7.95 -19.89
C LEU A 77 -1.27 9.10 -19.33
N ALA A 78 -1.23 10.29 -19.94
CA ALA A 78 -2.08 11.42 -19.56
C ALA A 78 -3.57 11.12 -19.78
N LYS A 79 -3.94 10.33 -20.80
CA LYS A 79 -5.32 9.90 -21.04
C LYS A 79 -5.78 8.80 -20.07
N GLU A 80 -4.87 7.95 -19.62
CA GLU A 80 -5.16 6.83 -18.72
C GLU A 80 -5.21 7.24 -17.25
N LEU A 81 -4.46 8.27 -16.86
CA LEU A 81 -4.39 8.76 -15.49
C LEU A 81 -5.30 9.97 -15.26
N GLY A 82 -5.86 10.09 -14.06
CA GLY A 82 -6.50 11.33 -13.62
C GLY A 82 -5.46 12.43 -13.39
N GLU A 83 -5.84 13.70 -13.57
CA GLU A 83 -4.94 14.87 -13.49
C GLU A 83 -4.03 14.84 -12.26
N ILE A 84 -4.58 14.61 -11.06
CA ILE A 84 -3.80 14.56 -9.81
C ILE A 84 -2.82 13.38 -9.80
N THR A 85 -3.25 12.19 -10.26
CA THR A 85 -2.39 11.00 -10.33
C THR A 85 -1.25 11.19 -11.33
N PHE A 86 -1.54 11.81 -12.48
CA PHE A 86 -0.54 12.20 -13.45
C PHE A 86 0.45 13.22 -12.87
N MET A 87 -0.03 14.24 -12.17
CA MET A 87 0.81 15.24 -11.52
C MET A 87 1.74 14.63 -10.46
N LEU A 88 1.24 13.73 -9.62
CA LEU A 88 2.04 13.02 -8.62
C LEU A 88 3.10 12.13 -9.27
N PHE A 89 2.73 11.42 -10.34
CA PHE A 89 3.65 10.60 -11.12
C PHE A 89 4.75 11.44 -11.78
N MET A 90 4.39 12.57 -12.40
CA MET A 90 5.36 13.51 -12.98
C MET A 90 6.25 14.17 -11.91
N THR A 91 5.74 14.40 -10.69
CA THR A 91 6.52 14.95 -9.56
C THR A 91 7.64 13.99 -9.14
N GLN A 92 7.41 12.67 -9.21
CA GLN A 92 8.44 11.67 -8.90
C GLN A 92 9.58 11.65 -9.93
N ILE A 93 9.27 12.02 -11.18
CA ILE A 93 10.22 12.00 -12.28
C ILE A 93 11.02 13.31 -12.34
N PHE A 94 10.32 14.45 -12.32
CA PHE A 94 10.88 15.78 -12.59
C PHE A 94 11.16 16.61 -11.34
N GLY A 95 10.84 16.09 -10.15
CA GLY A 95 11.18 16.75 -8.88
C GLY A 95 10.03 17.50 -8.21
N TYR A 96 10.19 17.74 -6.90
CA TYR A 96 9.19 18.40 -6.05
C TYR A 96 9.19 19.93 -6.19
N GLU A 97 10.20 20.49 -6.83
CA GLU A 97 10.34 21.90 -7.14
C GLU A 97 9.50 22.35 -8.35
N ILE A 98 9.02 21.43 -9.19
CA ILE A 98 8.16 21.77 -10.34
C ILE A 98 6.78 22.21 -9.85
N ASP A 99 6.40 23.46 -10.11
CA ASP A 99 5.12 24.02 -9.67
C ASP A 99 3.90 23.16 -10.06
N ALA A 100 2.94 23.04 -9.14
CA ALA A 100 1.69 22.32 -9.39
C ALA A 100 0.93 22.85 -10.63
N GLU A 101 1.01 24.16 -10.91
CA GLU A 101 0.42 24.76 -12.11
C GLU A 101 1.01 24.16 -13.39
N ALA A 102 2.33 23.96 -13.43
CA ALA A 102 3.03 23.44 -14.61
C ALA A 102 2.68 21.98 -14.89
N LEU A 103 2.59 21.16 -13.84
CA LEU A 103 2.19 19.76 -13.93
C LEU A 103 0.73 19.63 -14.40
N SER A 104 -0.15 20.49 -13.89
CA SER A 104 -1.57 20.55 -14.31
C SER A 104 -1.70 20.99 -15.76
N ARG A 105 -0.95 22.01 -16.19
CA ARG A 105 -0.92 22.45 -17.60
C ARG A 105 -0.35 21.37 -18.53
N LEU A 106 0.72 20.69 -18.13
CA LEU A 106 1.28 19.57 -18.88
C LEU A 106 0.22 18.49 -19.13
N TYR A 107 -0.50 18.08 -18.09
CA TYR A 107 -1.59 17.10 -18.19
C TYR A 107 -2.66 17.54 -19.19
N ARG A 108 -3.16 18.77 -19.05
CA ARG A 108 -4.27 19.30 -19.87
C ARG A 108 -3.85 19.47 -21.31
N ASP A 109 -2.66 20.02 -21.55
CA ASP A 109 -2.16 20.27 -22.90
C ASP A 109 -1.76 18.96 -23.61
N LEU A 110 -1.32 17.92 -22.90
CA LEU A 110 -1.15 16.57 -23.47
C LEU A 110 -2.50 15.91 -23.80
N SER A 111 -3.46 16.03 -22.88
CA SER A 111 -4.81 15.46 -23.06
C SER A 111 -5.55 16.12 -24.23
N ASP A 112 -5.37 17.42 -24.41
CA ASP A 112 -5.92 18.21 -25.51
C ASP A 112 -5.06 18.19 -26.79
N ASN A 113 -3.96 17.43 -26.79
CA ASN A 113 -3.02 17.32 -27.93
C ASN A 113 -2.44 18.68 -28.39
N LYS A 114 -2.21 19.59 -27.44
CA LYS A 114 -1.62 20.92 -27.64
C LYS A 114 -0.09 20.91 -27.52
N ILE A 115 0.48 19.98 -26.75
CA ILE A 115 1.94 19.76 -26.73
C ILE A 115 2.34 19.06 -28.02
N LYS A 116 3.37 19.56 -28.69
CA LYS A 116 3.92 18.95 -29.91
C LYS A 116 5.19 18.19 -29.58
N ALA A 117 5.40 17.04 -30.23
CA ALA A 117 6.67 16.34 -30.18
C ALA A 117 7.82 17.25 -30.70
N PRO A 118 9.01 17.22 -30.08
CA PRO A 118 10.16 18.00 -30.52
C PRO A 118 10.67 17.50 -31.88
N GLU A 119 11.21 18.41 -32.70
CA GLU A 119 11.89 18.03 -33.96
C GLU A 119 13.16 17.23 -33.64
N ILE A 120 13.43 16.19 -34.42
CA ILE A 120 14.67 15.40 -34.34
C ILE A 120 15.57 15.79 -35.52
N ILE A 121 16.80 16.23 -35.23
CA ILE A 121 17.79 16.64 -36.22
C ILE A 121 18.96 15.66 -36.21
N VAL A 122 19.29 15.11 -37.38
CA VAL A 122 20.48 14.26 -37.54
C VAL A 122 21.69 15.14 -37.88
N SER A 123 22.79 14.98 -37.12
CA SER A 123 24.01 15.78 -37.26
C SER A 123 25.23 14.94 -37.64
N LYS A 124 26.12 15.50 -38.48
CA LYS A 124 27.40 14.89 -38.85
C LYS A 124 28.41 14.84 -37.69
N GLY A 125 28.30 15.74 -36.71
CA GLY A 125 29.20 15.84 -35.56
C GLY A 125 28.62 15.20 -34.29
N LEU A 126 29.47 14.93 -33.31
CA LEU A 126 29.03 14.50 -31.97
C LEU A 126 28.18 15.58 -31.29
N VAL A 127 27.27 15.16 -30.42
CA VAL A 127 26.26 16.03 -29.79
C VAL A 127 26.72 16.49 -28.40
N GLY A 128 26.61 17.79 -28.14
CA GLY A 128 26.90 18.39 -26.83
C GLY A 128 28.39 18.58 -26.50
N ARG A 129 28.67 19.22 -25.35
CA ARG A 129 30.04 19.56 -24.91
C ARG A 129 30.91 18.36 -24.55
N ARG A 130 30.30 17.21 -24.23
CA ARG A 130 30.98 15.97 -23.85
C ARG A 130 31.10 14.97 -25.01
N GLY A 131 30.54 15.27 -26.19
CA GLY A 131 30.66 14.45 -27.39
C GLY A 131 29.80 13.18 -27.38
N GLY A 132 28.54 13.28 -26.99
CA GLY A 132 27.60 12.16 -26.91
C GLY A 132 26.93 11.80 -28.26
N PRO A 133 26.28 10.63 -28.35
CA PRO A 133 25.61 10.14 -29.56
C PRO A 133 24.22 10.76 -29.80
N ALA A 134 23.58 11.29 -28.76
CA ALA A 134 22.33 12.07 -28.81
C ALA A 134 22.37 13.20 -27.75
N GLY A 135 21.44 14.15 -27.84
CA GLY A 135 21.34 15.27 -26.90
C GLY A 135 20.19 16.22 -27.21
N TYR A 136 19.53 16.73 -26.17
CA TYR A 136 18.45 17.69 -26.25
C TYR A 136 18.98 19.12 -26.12
N SER A 137 18.54 20.00 -27.02
CA SER A 137 18.94 21.39 -27.04
C SER A 137 17.84 22.29 -26.45
N ASN A 138 17.89 22.57 -25.14
CA ASN A 138 16.95 23.45 -24.42
C ASN A 138 16.61 24.75 -25.17
N LYS A 139 17.62 25.43 -25.74
CA LYS A 139 17.42 26.70 -26.48
C LYS A 139 16.62 26.55 -27.78
N ARG A 140 16.75 25.42 -28.46
CA ARG A 140 16.16 25.18 -29.80
C ARG A 140 14.94 24.26 -29.73
N LYS A 141 14.75 23.55 -28.61
CA LYS A 141 13.70 22.56 -28.36
C LYS A 141 13.66 21.44 -29.40
N VAL A 142 14.85 20.95 -29.72
CA VAL A 142 15.07 19.87 -30.68
C VAL A 142 15.95 18.81 -30.07
N ILE A 143 15.69 17.56 -30.43
CA ILE A 143 16.56 16.43 -30.15
C ILE A 143 17.58 16.36 -31.28
N ILE A 144 18.86 16.24 -30.95
CA ILE A 144 19.94 16.13 -31.93
C ILE A 144 20.54 14.73 -31.79
N VAL A 145 20.65 14.01 -32.91
CA VAL A 145 21.19 12.65 -32.95
C VAL A 145 22.35 12.59 -33.92
N ASN A 146 23.45 11.94 -33.55
CA ASN A 146 24.59 11.78 -34.43
C ASN A 146 24.28 10.82 -35.60
N GLU A 147 24.72 11.17 -36.81
CA GLU A 147 24.43 10.41 -38.03
C GLU A 147 24.94 8.97 -37.97
N LYS A 148 26.10 8.76 -37.34
CA LYS A 148 26.67 7.43 -37.16
C LYS A 148 25.83 6.58 -36.22
N PHE A 149 25.21 7.18 -35.19
CA PHE A 149 24.32 6.45 -34.29
C PHE A 149 23.05 5.97 -35.00
N VAL A 150 22.49 6.81 -35.88
CA VAL A 150 21.35 6.43 -36.74
C VAL A 150 21.75 5.34 -37.73
N GLU A 151 22.92 5.47 -38.37
CA GLU A 151 23.43 4.48 -39.30
C GLU A 151 23.68 3.13 -38.62
N ASP A 152 24.30 3.13 -37.44
CA ASP A 152 24.59 1.91 -36.68
C ASP A 152 23.27 1.23 -36.24
N ALA A 153 22.25 2.00 -35.86
CA ALA A 153 20.91 1.48 -35.54
C ALA A 153 20.16 0.90 -36.77
N THR A 154 20.51 1.25 -38.01
CA THR A 154 19.93 0.53 -39.17
C THR A 154 20.49 -0.88 -39.33
N LYS A 155 21.67 -1.15 -38.75
CA LYS A 155 22.45 -2.38 -38.96
C LYS A 155 22.40 -3.32 -37.77
N ASP A 156 22.25 -2.80 -36.55
CA ASP A 156 22.44 -3.55 -35.31
C ASP A 156 21.25 -3.37 -34.35
N ASN A 157 20.81 -4.47 -33.74
CA ASN A 157 19.63 -4.49 -32.87
C ASN A 157 19.85 -3.84 -31.49
N ASP A 158 21.04 -4.01 -30.92
CA ASP A 158 21.39 -3.40 -29.64
C ASP A 158 21.54 -1.88 -29.84
N LYS A 159 22.09 -1.48 -30.99
CA LYS A 159 22.11 -0.06 -31.38
C LYS A 159 20.74 0.54 -31.65
N ARG A 160 19.75 -0.25 -32.08
CA ARG A 160 18.34 0.19 -32.10
C ARG A 160 17.78 0.42 -30.71
N ALA A 161 18.07 -0.48 -29.76
CA ALA A 161 17.63 -0.34 -28.37
C ALA A 161 18.28 0.87 -27.67
N GLU A 162 19.59 1.05 -27.85
CA GLU A 162 20.32 2.23 -27.37
C GLU A 162 19.74 3.52 -27.97
N LEU A 163 19.46 3.54 -29.28
CA LEU A 163 18.87 4.70 -29.95
C LEU A 163 17.46 5.01 -29.43
N MET A 164 16.64 4.00 -29.19
CA MET A 164 15.32 4.19 -28.59
C MET A 164 15.43 4.79 -27.19
N ALA A 165 16.26 4.22 -26.33
CA ALA A 165 16.46 4.70 -24.96
C ALA A 165 16.90 6.17 -24.97
N ALA A 166 17.88 6.51 -25.81
CA ALA A 166 18.34 7.87 -26.00
C ALA A 166 17.21 8.80 -26.47
N LEU A 167 16.39 8.41 -27.46
CA LEU A 167 15.27 9.25 -27.92
C LEU A 167 14.22 9.49 -26.84
N VAL A 168 13.96 8.51 -25.97
CA VAL A 168 13.02 8.66 -24.85
C VAL A 168 13.61 9.55 -23.75
N GLU A 169 14.89 9.38 -23.44
CA GLU A 169 15.64 10.19 -22.47
C GLU A 169 15.67 11.67 -22.90
N GLU A 170 16.02 11.95 -24.15
CA GLU A 170 16.05 13.32 -24.68
C GLU A 170 14.65 13.94 -24.79
N TYR A 171 13.61 13.12 -24.96
CA TYR A 171 12.23 13.58 -24.86
C TYR A 171 11.85 13.91 -23.40
N GLY A 172 12.37 13.17 -22.42
CA GLY A 172 12.23 13.52 -21.00
C GLY A 172 12.80 14.90 -20.70
N HIS A 173 14.00 15.22 -21.19
CA HIS A 173 14.57 16.56 -21.07
C HIS A 173 13.74 17.65 -21.78
N HIS A 174 13.07 17.30 -22.88
CA HIS A 174 12.12 18.21 -23.51
C HIS A 174 10.95 18.56 -22.58
N ILE A 175 10.36 17.56 -21.93
CA ILE A 175 9.25 17.77 -20.98
C ILE A 175 9.72 18.55 -19.74
N ASP A 176 10.88 18.21 -19.18
CA ASP A 176 11.47 18.97 -18.07
C ASP A 176 11.67 20.45 -18.43
N ASN A 177 12.24 20.72 -19.61
CA ASN A 177 12.43 22.09 -20.08
C ASN A 177 11.09 22.82 -20.26
N LEU A 178 10.03 22.15 -20.75
CA LEU A 178 8.69 22.76 -20.83
C LEU A 178 8.12 23.06 -19.44
N LEU A 179 8.24 22.14 -18.49
CA LEU A 179 7.78 22.29 -17.11
C LEU A 179 8.45 23.48 -16.41
N ARG A 180 9.74 23.69 -16.63
CA ARG A 180 10.54 24.75 -16.01
C ARG A 180 10.49 26.09 -16.75
N THR A 181 9.90 26.17 -17.94
CA THR A 181 9.89 27.41 -18.75
C THR A 181 8.53 27.85 -19.27
N GLU A 182 7.80 27.00 -20.00
CA GLU A 182 6.60 27.39 -20.75
C GLU A 182 5.31 27.05 -20.03
N LEU A 183 5.34 26.01 -19.20
CA LEU A 183 4.18 25.54 -18.45
C LEU A 183 4.09 26.17 -17.06
N THR A 184 5.13 26.88 -16.60
CA THR A 184 5.13 27.63 -15.34
C THR A 184 5.21 29.14 -15.58
N SER A 185 4.63 29.90 -14.65
CA SER A 185 4.79 31.35 -14.55
C SER A 185 5.99 31.78 -13.68
N ASN A 186 6.58 30.85 -12.90
CA ASN A 186 7.71 31.08 -11.98
C ASN A 186 8.84 30.05 -12.20
N GLY A 187 9.38 29.96 -13.41
CA GLY A 187 10.41 28.97 -13.76
C GLY A 187 11.65 28.98 -12.87
N ILE A 188 12.02 27.81 -12.36
CA ILE A 188 13.25 27.57 -11.61
C ILE A 188 14.24 26.84 -12.53
N PRO A 189 15.47 27.36 -12.71
CA PRO A 189 16.51 26.64 -13.43
C PRO A 189 16.80 25.31 -12.73
N ASP A 190 16.95 24.25 -13.51
CA ASP A 190 17.46 22.98 -12.99
C ASP A 190 18.88 23.19 -12.41
N THR A 191 19.03 22.84 -11.14
CA THR A 191 20.29 22.94 -10.38
C THR A 191 20.80 21.58 -9.90
N ASP A 192 20.08 20.51 -10.23
CA ASP A 192 20.36 19.20 -9.67
C ASP A 192 21.44 18.47 -10.49
N VAL A 193 22.05 17.47 -9.86
CA VAL A 193 23.12 16.64 -10.46
C VAL A 193 22.52 15.37 -11.07
N ILE A 194 21.21 15.20 -10.97
CA ILE A 194 20.48 14.00 -11.38
C ILE A 194 19.91 14.23 -12.79
N ASP A 195 19.81 13.18 -13.59
CA ASP A 195 19.30 13.26 -14.96
C ASP A 195 17.81 12.86 -15.00
N GLU A 196 16.91 13.85 -15.08
CA GLU A 196 15.46 13.65 -15.15
C GLU A 196 15.03 12.98 -16.47
N GLY A 197 15.81 13.15 -17.54
CA GLY A 197 15.61 12.47 -18.82
C GLY A 197 15.77 10.97 -18.68
N ALA A 198 16.85 10.53 -18.01
CA ALA A 198 17.10 9.12 -17.74
C ALA A 198 16.05 8.50 -16.81
N LYS A 199 15.61 9.22 -15.76
CA LYS A 199 14.47 8.81 -14.92
C LYS A 199 13.19 8.68 -15.73
N PHE A 200 12.90 9.65 -16.58
CA PHE A 200 11.72 9.64 -17.43
C PHE A 200 11.72 8.43 -18.38
N ALA A 201 12.86 8.11 -18.99
CA ALA A 201 13.01 6.94 -19.84
C ALA A 201 12.79 5.62 -19.10
N TYR A 202 13.29 5.51 -17.87
CA TYR A 202 13.05 4.36 -16.99
C TYR A 202 11.55 4.17 -16.68
N TYR A 203 10.84 5.24 -16.35
CA TYR A 203 9.44 5.17 -15.94
C TYR A 203 8.41 5.10 -17.08
N LEU A 204 8.75 5.57 -18.28
CA LEU A 204 7.83 5.60 -19.43
C LEU A 204 7.81 4.29 -20.23
N PHE A 205 8.82 3.43 -20.09
CA PHE A 205 8.97 2.24 -20.93
C PHE A 205 7.89 1.18 -20.64
N ARG A 206 6.85 1.14 -21.47
CA ARG A 206 5.83 0.07 -21.50
C ARG A 206 6.01 -0.77 -22.75
N PHE A 207 6.80 -1.83 -22.65
CA PHE A 207 6.89 -2.88 -23.65
C PHE A 207 6.71 -4.24 -23.00
N ASP A 208 5.66 -4.96 -23.40
CA ASP A 208 5.34 -6.28 -22.87
C ASP A 208 6.10 -7.36 -23.66
N ILE A 209 7.34 -7.64 -23.22
CA ILE A 209 8.25 -8.62 -23.85
C ILE A 209 7.69 -10.04 -23.88
N PHE A 210 6.57 -10.34 -23.19
CA PHE A 210 5.92 -11.65 -23.16
C PHE A 210 4.82 -11.79 -24.22
N LYS A 211 4.34 -10.68 -24.80
CA LYS A 211 3.31 -10.68 -25.85
C LYS A 211 3.82 -10.17 -27.19
N GLU A 212 4.78 -9.27 -27.16
CA GLU A 212 5.32 -8.62 -28.34
C GLU A 212 6.80 -8.98 -28.47
N SER A 213 7.18 -9.58 -29.59
CA SER A 213 8.58 -9.90 -29.89
C SER A 213 9.29 -8.77 -30.63
N GLN A 214 8.56 -7.73 -31.04
CA GLN A 214 9.09 -6.63 -31.86
C GLN A 214 8.47 -5.30 -31.46
N LEU A 215 9.29 -4.25 -31.34
CA LEU A 215 8.86 -2.90 -31.01
C LEU A 215 9.26 -1.91 -32.12
N LYS A 216 8.27 -1.33 -32.78
CA LYS A 216 8.47 -0.21 -33.71
C LYS A 216 8.50 1.10 -32.94
N PHE A 217 9.62 1.83 -33.01
CA PHE A 217 9.79 3.08 -32.25
C PHE A 217 10.17 4.30 -33.09
N ALA A 218 10.72 4.12 -34.29
CA ALA A 218 11.16 5.21 -35.15
C ALA A 218 11.13 4.83 -36.64
N LYS A 219 11.35 5.81 -37.51
CA LYS A 219 11.52 5.65 -38.96
C LYS A 219 12.75 6.40 -39.42
N ALA A 220 13.60 5.76 -40.22
CA ALA A 220 14.84 6.35 -40.72
C ALA A 220 14.90 6.37 -42.26
N GLU A 221 15.51 7.42 -42.82
CA GLU A 221 15.80 7.58 -44.25
C GLU A 221 17.27 7.98 -44.43
N LEU A 222 18.05 7.08 -45.04
CA LEU A 222 19.46 7.20 -45.40
C LEU A 222 19.60 6.80 -46.88
N PRO A 223 20.71 7.13 -47.56
CA PRO A 223 20.94 6.69 -48.94
C PRO A 223 20.85 5.16 -49.15
N THR A 224 21.15 4.38 -48.10
CA THR A 224 21.20 2.91 -48.13
C THR A 224 20.02 2.22 -47.44
N PHE A 225 19.18 2.95 -46.71
CA PHE A 225 18.09 2.38 -45.92
C PHE A 225 16.91 3.35 -45.81
N LYS A 226 15.70 2.86 -46.08
CA LYS A 226 14.46 3.62 -45.88
C LYS A 226 13.39 2.70 -45.30
N GLY A 227 13.06 2.89 -44.03
CA GLY A 227 12.13 1.99 -43.35
C GLY A 227 11.94 2.28 -41.87
N ASP A 228 11.12 1.45 -41.25
CA ASP A 228 10.88 1.49 -39.82
C ASP A 228 12.07 0.89 -39.05
N LEU A 229 12.45 1.52 -37.95
CA LEU A 229 13.37 0.97 -36.97
C LEU A 229 12.56 0.15 -35.96
N ILE A 230 12.80 -1.16 -35.97
CA ILE A 230 12.11 -2.14 -35.14
C ILE A 230 13.15 -2.83 -34.27
N ILE A 231 13.00 -2.76 -32.95
CA ILE A 231 13.82 -3.55 -32.03
C ILE A 231 13.25 -4.95 -31.98
N ASP A 232 14.09 -5.93 -32.29
CA ASP A 232 13.74 -7.34 -32.24
C ASP A 232 14.10 -7.90 -30.86
N PHE A 233 13.09 -8.19 -30.07
CA PHE A 233 13.23 -8.87 -28.79
C PHE A 233 13.05 -10.37 -28.94
N SER A 234 12.87 -10.94 -30.13
CA SER A 234 12.58 -12.37 -30.34
C SER A 234 13.54 -13.30 -29.59
N THR A 235 14.83 -13.01 -29.54
CA THR A 235 15.82 -13.82 -28.81
C THR A 235 15.67 -13.70 -27.29
N LEU A 236 15.33 -12.51 -26.77
CA LEU A 236 15.05 -12.26 -25.35
C LEU A 236 13.67 -12.79 -24.96
N HIS A 237 12.64 -12.61 -25.79
CA HIS A 237 11.32 -13.25 -25.69
C HIS A 237 11.47 -14.76 -25.64
N SER A 238 12.26 -15.37 -26.52
CA SER A 238 12.52 -16.82 -26.51
C SER A 238 13.29 -17.27 -25.27
N LYS A 239 14.34 -16.54 -24.86
CA LYS A 239 15.17 -16.88 -23.69
C LYS A 239 14.47 -16.61 -22.36
N VAL A 240 13.75 -15.51 -22.22
CA VAL A 240 12.92 -15.20 -21.04
C VAL A 240 11.74 -16.16 -21.00
N THR A 241 11.04 -16.44 -22.10
CA THR A 241 10.02 -17.50 -22.13
C THR A 241 10.61 -18.88 -21.75
N ALA A 242 11.86 -19.17 -22.11
CA ALA A 242 12.58 -20.41 -21.71
C ALA A 242 13.25 -20.39 -20.31
N TYR A 243 13.47 -19.21 -19.69
CA TYR A 243 14.02 -19.06 -18.33
C TYR A 243 12.91 -18.83 -17.28
N VAL A 244 11.75 -18.38 -17.74
CA VAL A 244 10.50 -18.18 -17.01
C VAL A 244 9.59 -19.41 -17.18
N GLU A 245 9.98 -20.40 -18.01
CA GLU A 245 9.55 -21.79 -17.83
C GLU A 245 9.83 -22.21 -16.38
N GLU A 246 8.80 -22.79 -15.74
CA GLU A 246 8.56 -22.94 -14.30
C GLU A 246 9.74 -23.40 -13.42
N ASP A 247 10.77 -23.99 -14.01
CA ASP A 247 11.82 -24.72 -13.29
C ASP A 247 13.02 -23.86 -12.85
N ARG A 248 13.12 -22.57 -13.24
CA ARG A 248 14.31 -21.73 -12.97
C ARG A 248 14.09 -20.38 -12.29
N GLN A 249 12.87 -20.03 -11.88
CA GLN A 249 12.56 -18.75 -11.22
C GLN A 249 12.73 -18.75 -9.68
N TYR A 250 13.87 -19.24 -9.15
CA TYR A 250 14.17 -19.10 -7.72
C TYR A 250 15.65 -18.78 -7.52
N ASP A 251 15.98 -17.48 -7.51
CA ASP A 251 17.15 -16.94 -6.82
C ASP A 251 16.92 -15.47 -6.36
N GLU A 252 15.67 -15.14 -6.06
CA GLU A 252 15.34 -14.15 -5.03
C GLU A 252 14.72 -14.94 -3.88
N ASP A 253 15.11 -14.66 -2.63
CA ASP A 253 14.54 -15.34 -1.47
C ASP A 253 13.02 -15.07 -1.41
N PRO A 254 12.14 -16.06 -1.71
CA PRO A 254 10.70 -15.85 -1.80
C PRO A 254 10.04 -15.87 -0.42
N THR A 255 10.79 -15.63 0.66
CA THR A 255 10.31 -15.74 2.04
C THR A 255 9.71 -14.46 2.61
N ASP A 256 9.78 -13.33 1.92
CA ASP A 256 9.18 -12.08 2.40
C ASP A 256 7.70 -11.97 2.02
N ASP A 257 6.88 -12.83 2.64
CA ASP A 257 5.47 -12.50 2.92
C ASP A 257 5.47 -11.55 4.14
N ILE A 258 5.10 -10.29 3.94
CA ILE A 258 4.90 -9.34 5.04
C ILE A 258 3.66 -9.81 5.83
N SER A 259 3.90 -10.53 6.92
CA SER A 259 2.91 -10.82 7.95
C SER A 259 3.19 -9.91 9.13
N ASN A 260 2.18 -9.17 9.61
CA ASN A 260 2.24 -8.47 10.89
C ASN A 260 1.53 -9.36 11.95
N TYR A 261 1.71 -9.11 13.25
CA TYR A 261 0.97 -9.74 14.36
C TYR A 261 -0.50 -9.29 14.32
N GLY A 262 -1.21 -9.74 13.29
CA GLY A 262 -2.60 -9.48 12.99
C GLY A 262 -3.17 -10.63 12.16
N ALA A 263 -4.24 -10.38 11.39
CA ALA A 263 -4.96 -11.43 10.68
C ALA A 263 -4.12 -12.07 9.55
N GLY A 264 -3.69 -13.32 9.71
CA GLY A 264 -2.97 -14.03 8.66
C GLY A 264 -2.19 -15.27 9.10
N ARG A 265 -1.51 -15.87 8.12
CA ARG A 265 -0.56 -16.98 8.31
C ARG A 265 0.50 -16.89 7.21
N ASN A 266 1.77 -17.04 7.57
CA ASN A 266 2.84 -17.21 6.58
C ASN A 266 2.92 -18.70 6.18
N ARG A 267 2.48 -19.02 4.95
CA ARG A 267 2.26 -20.42 4.54
C ARG A 267 3.52 -21.14 4.04
N LYS A 268 4.60 -20.41 3.71
CA LYS A 268 5.88 -20.99 3.26
C LYS A 268 6.94 -20.82 4.35
N HIS A 269 7.23 -21.91 5.08
CA HIS A 269 8.29 -22.06 6.08
C HIS A 269 8.89 -20.77 6.66
N ASN A 270 8.38 -20.39 7.82
CA ASN A 270 8.83 -19.25 8.61
C ASN A 270 10.23 -19.51 9.23
N LYS A 271 11.28 -19.51 8.40
CA LYS A 271 12.65 -19.73 8.89
C LYS A 271 13.20 -18.50 9.62
N ASN A 272 12.71 -17.27 9.34
CA ASN A 272 13.20 -16.02 9.95
C ASN A 272 12.19 -14.82 9.97
N ALA A 273 10.88 -15.00 9.75
CA ALA A 273 9.89 -13.92 9.54
C ALA A 273 8.86 -13.76 10.69
N ALA A 274 8.08 -12.67 10.66
CA ALA A 274 7.06 -12.32 11.67
C ALA A 274 5.99 -13.38 11.88
N PHE A 275 5.43 -13.42 13.09
CA PHE A 275 4.34 -14.31 13.46
C PHE A 275 3.01 -13.56 13.48
N ALA A 276 2.00 -14.11 12.80
CA ALA A 276 0.60 -13.75 12.93
C ALA A 276 -0.17 -14.72 13.84
N HIS A 277 -1.41 -14.38 14.21
CA HIS A 277 -2.29 -15.24 15.00
C HIS A 277 -2.43 -16.66 14.42
N GLY A 278 -2.59 -16.77 13.10
CA GLY A 278 -2.67 -18.06 12.42
C GLY A 278 -1.37 -18.87 12.49
N ASP A 279 -0.20 -18.22 12.54
CA ASP A 279 1.07 -18.94 12.71
C ASP A 279 1.19 -19.50 14.13
N ILE A 280 0.78 -18.73 15.14
CA ILE A 280 0.78 -19.14 16.55
C ILE A 280 -0.07 -20.39 16.72
N GLU A 281 -1.30 -20.39 16.25
CA GLU A 281 -2.22 -21.52 16.41
C GLU A 281 -1.76 -22.75 15.62
N PHE A 282 -1.34 -22.59 14.36
CA PHE A 282 -0.92 -23.73 13.56
C PHE A 282 0.36 -24.37 14.10
N GLU A 283 1.35 -23.58 14.50
CA GLU A 283 2.60 -24.11 15.07
C GLU A 283 2.42 -24.67 16.48
N ALA A 284 1.53 -24.10 17.30
CA ALA A 284 1.30 -24.56 18.66
C ALA A 284 0.42 -25.82 18.72
N LEU A 285 -0.56 -25.94 17.82
CA LEU A 285 -1.69 -26.87 17.98
C LEU A 285 -1.69 -28.04 17.00
N VAL A 286 -1.11 -27.91 15.80
CA VAL A 286 -1.10 -28.99 14.81
C VAL A 286 -0.12 -30.07 15.24
N SER A 287 -0.65 -31.17 15.77
CA SER A 287 0.16 -32.34 16.17
C SER A 287 -0.70 -33.60 16.20
N LYS A 288 -0.06 -34.78 16.18
CA LYS A 288 -0.79 -36.06 16.30
C LYS A 288 -1.50 -36.19 17.66
N GLU A 289 -0.97 -35.53 18.68
CA GLU A 289 -1.39 -35.59 20.08
C GLU A 289 -2.41 -34.51 20.45
N LEU A 290 -2.50 -33.40 19.70
CA LEU A 290 -3.37 -32.26 19.98
C LEU A 290 -4.51 -32.08 18.96
N TYR A 291 -4.30 -31.39 17.85
CA TYR A 291 -5.37 -31.14 16.89
C TYR A 291 -4.94 -31.46 15.47
N THR A 292 -5.88 -31.94 14.66
CA THR A 292 -5.68 -32.01 13.22
C THR A 292 -5.66 -30.60 12.64
N GLU A 293 -5.03 -30.42 11.48
CA GLU A 293 -4.99 -29.13 10.79
C GLU A 293 -6.40 -28.56 10.54
N ASP A 294 -7.37 -29.42 10.23
CA ASP A 294 -8.77 -29.03 10.03
C ASP A 294 -9.44 -28.50 11.32
N GLN A 295 -9.09 -29.06 12.48
CA GLN A 295 -9.59 -28.58 13.77
C GLN A 295 -8.94 -27.26 14.14
N VAL A 296 -7.61 -27.13 13.95
CA VAL A 296 -6.90 -25.88 14.20
C VAL A 296 -7.42 -24.76 13.30
N ARG A 297 -7.74 -25.06 12.04
CA ARG A 297 -8.37 -24.10 11.11
C ARG A 297 -9.71 -23.56 11.63
N LYS A 298 -10.50 -24.36 12.35
CA LYS A 298 -11.75 -23.92 12.98
C LYS A 298 -11.53 -23.10 14.26
N ILE A 299 -10.43 -23.37 14.96
CA ILE A 299 -9.98 -22.54 16.09
C ILE A 299 -9.56 -21.18 15.54
N TYR A 300 -8.68 -21.16 14.54
CA TYR A 300 -8.21 -19.96 13.87
C TYR A 300 -9.34 -19.11 13.28
N PHE A 301 -10.37 -19.74 12.71
CA PHE A 301 -11.53 -19.00 12.23
C PHE A 301 -12.16 -18.14 13.33
N GLY A 302 -12.19 -18.60 14.58
CA GLY A 302 -12.66 -17.79 15.71
C GLY A 302 -11.78 -16.59 16.04
N ASN A 303 -10.46 -16.79 16.01
CA ASN A 303 -9.45 -15.75 16.24
C ASN A 303 -9.49 -14.70 15.11
N TRP A 304 -9.39 -15.16 13.86
CA TRP A 304 -9.51 -14.34 12.65
C TRP A 304 -10.80 -13.49 12.60
N LEU A 305 -11.93 -14.01 13.10
CA LEU A 305 -13.15 -13.21 13.16
C LEU A 305 -13.04 -12.00 14.09
N ARG A 306 -12.20 -12.06 15.14
CA ARG A 306 -11.94 -10.90 15.99
C ARG A 306 -11.18 -9.84 15.19
N ASP A 307 -10.08 -10.23 14.56
CA ASP A 307 -9.28 -9.36 13.68
C ASP A 307 -10.10 -8.67 12.58
N PHE A 308 -11.18 -9.28 12.10
CA PHE A 308 -12.04 -8.66 11.08
C PHE A 308 -13.24 -7.92 11.64
N SER A 309 -13.66 -8.20 12.88
CA SER A 309 -14.81 -7.51 13.49
C SER A 309 -14.53 -6.04 13.83
N GLN A 310 -13.25 -5.67 13.99
CA GLN A 310 -12.82 -4.28 14.19
C GLN A 310 -13.19 -3.34 13.05
N VAL A 311 -13.48 -3.86 11.84
CA VAL A 311 -13.97 -3.05 10.72
C VAL A 311 -15.37 -2.53 10.90
N ILE A 312 -16.15 -3.07 11.84
CA ILE A 312 -17.51 -2.62 12.10
C ILE A 312 -17.48 -1.57 13.21
N VAL A 313 -17.28 -0.31 12.81
CA VAL A 313 -17.32 0.90 13.64
C VAL A 313 -18.21 1.95 12.99
N LYS A 314 -18.54 3.03 13.69
CA LYS A 314 -19.44 4.07 13.14
C LYS A 314 -18.94 4.67 11.84
N ILE A 315 -17.63 4.89 11.70
CA ILE A 315 -17.06 5.59 10.54
C ILE A 315 -16.91 4.72 9.28
N THR A 316 -17.11 3.40 9.38
CA THR A 316 -16.99 2.47 8.25
C THR A 316 -18.35 1.94 7.80
N VAL A 317 -19.37 2.02 8.65
CA VAL A 317 -20.73 1.56 8.38
C VAL A 317 -21.60 2.73 7.94
N ARG A 318 -22.26 2.57 6.79
CA ARG A 318 -23.22 3.53 6.26
C ARG A 318 -24.31 3.87 7.29
N GLY A 319 -24.41 5.15 7.64
CA GLY A 319 -25.46 5.68 8.51
C GLY A 319 -26.69 6.24 7.78
N THR A 320 -27.67 6.75 8.53
CA THR A 320 -28.84 7.44 7.97
C THR A 320 -28.47 8.81 7.39
N ASN A 321 -28.90 9.10 6.15
CA ASN A 321 -28.57 10.33 5.40
C ASN A 321 -27.05 10.58 5.27
N ALA A 322 -26.35 9.69 4.56
CA ALA A 322 -24.90 9.73 4.36
C ALA A 322 -24.35 11.06 3.79
N ALA A 323 -25.19 11.87 3.16
CA ALA A 323 -24.89 13.28 2.86
C ALA A 323 -24.84 14.14 4.14
N ILE A 324 -23.77 14.03 4.93
CA ILE A 324 -23.49 14.97 6.01
C ILE A 324 -23.07 16.31 5.41
N LYS A 325 -23.96 17.31 5.47
CA LYS A 325 -23.58 18.73 5.26
C LYS A 325 -22.85 19.22 6.51
N ALA A 326 -21.52 19.15 6.50
CA ALA A 326 -20.73 19.79 7.55
C ALA A 326 -20.80 21.33 7.41
N GLN A 327 -21.74 21.96 8.12
CA GLN A 327 -21.75 23.41 8.33
C GLN A 327 -20.78 23.77 9.47
N LYS A 328 -19.49 23.83 9.18
CA LYS A 328 -18.55 24.65 9.96
C LYS A 328 -17.66 25.41 8.98
N ASN A 329 -17.87 26.73 8.92
CA ASN A 329 -17.06 27.72 8.20
C ASN A 329 -17.37 28.01 6.71
N LYS A 330 -18.64 27.95 6.28
CA LYS A 330 -19.10 28.40 4.92
C LYS A 330 -18.43 27.70 3.72
N VAL A 331 -17.64 26.65 3.93
CA VAL A 331 -17.21 25.72 2.88
C VAL A 331 -18.11 24.49 3.00
N ILE A 332 -18.92 24.23 1.99
CA ILE A 332 -19.70 22.99 1.91
C ILE A 332 -18.71 21.92 1.46
N LYS A 333 -18.22 21.10 2.39
CA LYS A 333 -17.48 19.88 2.08
C LYS A 333 -18.48 18.73 2.18
N GLU A 334 -18.75 18.04 1.09
CA GLU A 334 -19.38 16.71 1.13
C GLU A 334 -18.32 15.76 1.71
N VAL A 335 -18.56 15.24 2.91
CA VAL A 335 -17.45 14.72 3.73
C VAL A 335 -17.19 13.23 3.54
N SER A 336 -18.10 12.42 3.01
CA SER A 336 -17.90 10.96 3.02
C SER A 336 -18.07 10.33 1.64
N PRO A 337 -17.10 9.54 1.12
CA PRO A 337 -17.41 8.58 0.07
C PRO A 337 -18.50 7.64 0.58
N MET A 338 -19.38 7.16 -0.31
CA MET A 338 -20.45 6.24 0.06
C MET A 338 -19.88 5.03 0.82
N GLN A 339 -20.21 4.90 2.11
CA GLN A 339 -19.78 3.78 2.95
C GLN A 339 -20.56 2.51 2.61
N LEU A 340 -20.01 1.34 2.96
CA LEU A 340 -20.70 0.06 2.87
C LEU A 340 -21.74 -0.07 3.99
N SER A 341 -22.85 -0.76 3.72
CA SER A 341 -23.77 -1.16 4.78
C SER A 341 -23.12 -2.22 5.68
N HIS A 342 -23.66 -2.42 6.88
CA HIS A 342 -23.21 -3.50 7.78
C HIS A 342 -23.29 -4.86 7.08
N GLU A 343 -24.38 -5.13 6.36
CA GLU A 343 -24.53 -6.38 5.58
C GLU A 343 -23.52 -6.45 4.41
N GLY A 344 -23.18 -5.31 3.81
CA GLY A 344 -22.12 -5.20 2.81
C GLY A 344 -20.79 -5.69 3.38
N TRP A 345 -20.38 -5.19 4.55
CA TRP A 345 -19.16 -5.65 5.23
C TRP A 345 -19.18 -7.14 5.56
N VAL A 346 -20.27 -7.67 6.09
CA VAL A 346 -20.42 -9.12 6.37
C VAL A 346 -20.21 -9.93 5.09
N GLN A 347 -20.77 -9.48 3.97
CA GLN A 347 -20.62 -10.17 2.68
C GLN A 347 -19.17 -10.12 2.15
N LEU A 348 -18.46 -8.99 2.30
CA LEU A 348 -17.07 -8.90 1.87
C LEU A 348 -16.15 -9.78 2.71
N ILE A 349 -16.30 -9.73 4.03
CA ILE A 349 -15.51 -10.54 4.96
C ILE A 349 -15.81 -12.03 4.75
N LYS A 350 -17.04 -12.40 4.37
CA LYS A 350 -17.37 -13.77 3.99
C LYS A 350 -16.56 -14.25 2.78
N ILE A 351 -16.40 -13.40 1.77
CA ILE A 351 -15.61 -13.74 0.58
C ILE A 351 -14.13 -13.93 0.95
N LEU A 352 -13.59 -13.05 1.80
CA LEU A 352 -12.23 -13.18 2.33
C LEU A 352 -12.06 -14.45 3.18
N ALA A 353 -13.05 -14.79 4.01
CA ALA A 353 -13.05 -16.01 4.81
C ALA A 353 -13.12 -17.27 3.92
N ILE A 354 -13.97 -17.28 2.89
CA ILE A 354 -14.03 -18.41 1.94
C ILE A 354 -12.68 -18.63 1.28
N ARG A 355 -11.98 -17.55 0.91
CA ARG A 355 -10.64 -17.66 0.37
C ARG A 355 -9.67 -18.30 1.37
N GLU A 356 -9.55 -17.70 2.56
CA GLU A 356 -8.58 -18.06 3.60
C GLU A 356 -8.80 -19.49 4.13
N PHE A 357 -10.05 -19.89 4.32
CA PHE A 357 -10.40 -21.13 5.02
C PHE A 357 -10.79 -22.30 4.11
N VAL A 358 -11.09 -22.04 2.83
CA VAL A 358 -11.51 -23.09 1.88
C VAL A 358 -10.67 -23.11 0.61
N PHE A 359 -10.58 -22.00 -0.11
CA PHE A 359 -9.92 -21.96 -1.43
C PHE A 359 -8.42 -22.19 -1.30
N ASP A 360 -7.75 -21.39 -0.49
CA ASP A 360 -6.32 -21.43 -0.30
C ASP A 360 -5.85 -22.78 0.29
N PRO A 361 -6.48 -23.34 1.34
CA PRO A 361 -6.08 -24.64 1.88
C PRO A 361 -6.25 -25.79 0.89
N LEU A 362 -7.25 -25.71 0.00
CA LEU A 362 -7.41 -26.69 -1.07
C LEU A 362 -6.22 -26.61 -2.03
N LYS A 363 -5.81 -25.41 -2.44
CA LYS A 363 -4.63 -25.17 -3.27
C LYS A 363 -3.37 -25.72 -2.61
N ASP A 364 -3.15 -25.40 -1.34
CA ASP A 364 -1.97 -25.83 -0.57
C ASP A 364 -1.90 -27.37 -0.42
N SER A 365 -3.06 -28.03 -0.37
CA SER A 365 -3.14 -29.51 -0.33
C SER A 365 -2.87 -30.19 -1.69
N GLY A 366 -2.40 -29.43 -2.70
CA GLY A 366 -2.15 -29.91 -4.05
C GLY A 366 -3.42 -30.18 -4.85
N LYS A 367 -4.59 -29.75 -4.35
CA LYS A 367 -5.85 -29.81 -5.11
C LYS A 367 -5.94 -28.57 -5.99
N ASN A 368 -6.62 -28.70 -7.12
CA ASN A 368 -6.85 -27.58 -8.03
C ASN A 368 -8.30 -27.11 -7.91
N PRO A 369 -8.71 -26.45 -6.81
CA PRO A 369 -10.10 -26.08 -6.57
C PRO A 369 -10.64 -25.23 -7.73
N ALA A 370 -11.91 -25.41 -8.07
CA ALA A 370 -12.58 -24.47 -8.98
C ALA A 370 -12.74 -23.13 -8.24
N ASP A 371 -12.34 -22.04 -8.88
CA ASP A 371 -12.60 -20.67 -8.40
C ASP A 371 -14.06 -20.30 -8.72
N ASP A 372 -14.98 -21.01 -8.05
CA ASP A 372 -16.42 -20.82 -8.14
C ASP A 372 -16.96 -20.51 -6.74
N TYR A 373 -17.34 -19.25 -6.54
CA TYR A 373 -17.83 -18.73 -5.27
C TYR A 373 -18.95 -19.59 -4.69
N LYS A 374 -19.92 -20.05 -5.50
CA LYS A 374 -21.07 -20.79 -5.00
C LYS A 374 -20.64 -22.13 -4.39
N THR A 375 -19.81 -22.90 -5.11
CA THR A 375 -19.27 -24.17 -4.61
C THR A 375 -18.43 -23.96 -3.35
N LEU A 376 -17.58 -22.93 -3.35
CA LEU A 376 -16.72 -22.62 -2.21
C LEU A 376 -17.52 -22.13 -0.99
N GLU A 377 -18.59 -21.36 -1.21
CA GLU A 377 -19.53 -20.90 -0.18
C GLU A 377 -20.31 -22.05 0.44
N GLU A 378 -20.85 -22.97 -0.37
CA GLU A 378 -21.56 -24.16 0.14
C GLU A 378 -20.64 -24.99 1.03
N LYS A 379 -19.38 -25.16 0.62
CA LYS A 379 -18.37 -25.85 1.41
C LYS A 379 -18.04 -25.10 2.70
N PHE A 380 -17.80 -23.79 2.62
CA PHE A 380 -17.53 -22.95 3.79
C PHE A 380 -18.69 -23.00 4.80
N ASN A 381 -19.93 -22.87 4.33
CA ASN A 381 -21.11 -22.94 5.18
C ASN A 381 -21.23 -24.30 5.88
N LYS A 382 -20.92 -25.39 5.16
CA LYS A 382 -20.93 -26.75 5.72
C LYS A 382 -19.85 -26.96 6.78
N GLU A 383 -18.64 -26.43 6.56
CA GLU A 383 -17.48 -26.69 7.43
C GLU A 383 -17.39 -25.73 8.63
N PHE A 384 -17.85 -24.48 8.46
CA PHE A 384 -17.69 -23.40 9.45
C PHE A 384 -19.02 -22.83 9.97
N GLY A 385 -20.16 -23.27 9.44
CA GLY A 385 -21.48 -22.76 9.81
C GLY A 385 -21.88 -21.45 9.10
N GLY A 386 -21.06 -20.99 8.15
CA GLY A 386 -21.27 -19.76 7.40
C GLY A 386 -20.84 -18.52 8.17
N LEU A 387 -21.11 -17.35 7.57
CA LEU A 387 -20.83 -16.05 8.19
C LEU A 387 -22.10 -15.20 8.17
N THR A 388 -22.49 -14.74 9.36
CA THR A 388 -23.60 -13.82 9.58
C THR A 388 -23.09 -12.64 10.39
N LYS A 389 -23.89 -11.57 10.45
CA LYS A 389 -23.66 -10.42 11.33
C LYS A 389 -23.41 -10.80 12.78
N ASP A 390 -24.11 -11.81 13.31
CA ASP A 390 -23.95 -12.24 14.70
C ASP A 390 -22.69 -13.09 14.93
N ILE A 391 -22.21 -13.79 13.89
CA ILE A 391 -20.95 -14.54 13.94
C ILE A 391 -19.75 -13.60 13.78
N LEU A 392 -19.84 -12.60 12.90
CA LEU A 392 -18.81 -11.59 12.74
C LEU A 392 -18.74 -10.67 13.95
N GLY A 393 -19.89 -10.27 14.50
CA GLY A 393 -19.95 -9.29 15.59
C GLY A 393 -19.57 -7.89 15.12
N ILE A 394 -19.10 -7.07 16.06
CA ILE A 394 -18.72 -5.67 15.85
C ILE A 394 -17.47 -5.35 16.67
N TYR A 395 -16.85 -4.19 16.44
CA TYR A 395 -15.72 -3.75 17.25
C TYR A 395 -16.13 -3.56 18.72
N ARG A 396 -15.37 -4.19 19.62
CA ARG A 396 -15.55 -4.12 21.08
C ARG A 396 -14.17 -4.15 21.77
N PRO A 397 -13.78 -3.11 22.54
CA PRO A 397 -12.45 -3.04 23.15
C PRO A 397 -12.09 -4.24 24.04
N GLU A 398 -13.07 -4.82 24.73
CA GLU A 398 -12.84 -5.99 25.57
C GLU A 398 -12.39 -7.24 24.81
N GLU A 399 -12.72 -7.32 23.52
CA GLU A 399 -12.42 -8.46 22.65
C GLU A 399 -11.03 -8.37 22.00
N HIS A 400 -10.29 -7.28 22.23
CA HIS A 400 -8.97 -6.96 21.65
C HIS A 400 -7.98 -6.43 22.71
N ILE A 401 -8.33 -6.53 23.99
CA ILE A 401 -7.58 -5.95 25.11
C ILE A 401 -7.24 -4.44 24.96
N ASP A 402 -8.07 -3.71 24.22
CA ASP A 402 -7.84 -2.30 23.90
C ASP A 402 -8.08 -1.37 25.09
N ASN A 403 -7.21 -0.37 25.19
CA ASN A 403 -7.35 0.75 26.09
C ASN A 403 -8.46 1.70 25.61
N PRO A 404 -9.55 1.89 26.37
CA PRO A 404 -10.67 2.73 25.97
C PRO A 404 -10.41 4.24 26.05
N TYR A 405 -9.23 4.66 26.52
CA TYR A 405 -8.94 6.07 26.77
C TYR A 405 -9.20 6.94 25.53
N GLY A 406 -10.14 7.88 25.67
CA GLY A 406 -10.52 8.80 24.60
C GLY A 406 -11.33 8.21 23.45
N LEU A 407 -11.81 6.96 23.54
CA LEU A 407 -12.76 6.42 22.55
C LEU A 407 -14.09 7.17 22.60
N ALA A 408 -14.63 7.50 21.43
CA ALA A 408 -15.92 8.16 21.31
C ALA A 408 -17.08 7.20 21.66
N ASP A 409 -18.20 7.78 22.10
CA ASP A 409 -19.45 7.02 22.26
C ASP A 409 -20.09 6.76 20.89
N GLU A 410 -20.12 5.49 20.51
CA GLU A 410 -20.75 5.01 19.27
C GLU A 410 -21.95 4.11 19.55
N SER A 411 -22.37 3.97 20.80
CA SER A 411 -23.39 2.99 21.20
C SER A 411 -24.78 3.24 20.61
N ASP A 412 -25.07 4.49 20.25
CA ASP A 412 -26.30 4.91 19.57
C ASP A 412 -26.11 5.13 18.05
N ALA A 413 -24.96 4.73 17.49
CA ALA A 413 -24.76 4.77 16.04
C ALA A 413 -25.79 3.85 15.34
N THR A 414 -26.40 4.39 14.29
CA THR A 414 -27.44 3.69 13.51
C THR A 414 -26.95 3.41 12.10
N ASP A 415 -27.36 2.26 11.56
CA ASP A 415 -27.15 1.90 10.17
C ASP A 415 -28.08 2.70 9.22
N ASP A 416 -27.94 2.46 7.92
CA ASP A 416 -28.74 3.07 6.85
C ASP A 416 -30.25 2.81 6.95
N LYS A 417 -30.67 1.85 7.80
CA LYS A 417 -32.08 1.55 8.09
C LYS A 417 -32.56 2.21 9.38
N GLY A 418 -31.72 3.02 10.03
CA GLY A 418 -32.02 3.66 11.31
C GLY A 418 -32.03 2.69 12.48
N LYS A 419 -31.50 1.47 12.32
CA LYS A 419 -31.35 0.49 13.40
C LYS A 419 -30.00 0.70 14.06
N VAL A 420 -29.96 0.61 15.39
CA VAL A 420 -28.68 0.64 16.12
C VAL A 420 -27.74 -0.46 15.62
N ILE A 421 -26.47 -0.12 15.41
CA ILE A 421 -25.44 -1.07 15.03
C ILE A 421 -25.18 -1.99 16.23
N SER A 422 -25.64 -3.23 16.09
CA SER A 422 -25.64 -4.23 17.15
C SER A 422 -25.52 -5.65 16.60
N PHE A 423 -25.22 -6.62 17.45
CA PHE A 423 -25.28 -8.05 17.12
C PHE A 423 -25.82 -8.87 18.30
N MET A 424 -26.37 -10.05 18.01
CA MET A 424 -26.82 -10.99 19.03
C MET A 424 -25.65 -11.83 19.51
N TYR A 425 -25.23 -11.63 20.75
CA TYR A 425 -24.11 -12.37 21.32
C TYR A 425 -24.55 -13.76 21.74
N ASP A 426 -24.03 -14.78 21.04
CA ASP A 426 -24.41 -16.18 21.19
C ASP A 426 -24.33 -16.71 22.64
N GLY A 427 -23.39 -16.22 23.45
CA GLY A 427 -23.23 -16.67 24.82
C GLY A 427 -24.33 -16.27 25.80
N THR A 428 -25.00 -15.15 25.56
CA THR A 428 -26.01 -14.59 26.47
C THR A 428 -27.37 -14.40 25.82
N GLY A 429 -27.45 -14.51 24.50
CA GLY A 429 -28.63 -14.10 23.73
C GLY A 429 -28.95 -12.62 23.87
N ARG A 430 -28.01 -11.80 24.38
CA ARG A 430 -28.19 -10.36 24.53
C ARG A 430 -27.67 -9.64 23.31
N GLU A 431 -28.37 -8.58 22.94
CA GLU A 431 -27.92 -7.65 21.93
C GLU A 431 -26.75 -6.82 22.50
N LYS A 432 -25.60 -6.85 21.82
CA LYS A 432 -24.46 -5.99 22.08
C LYS A 432 -24.40 -4.89 21.02
N LYS A 433 -24.13 -3.66 21.45
CA LYS A 433 -23.98 -2.47 20.59
C LYS A 433 -22.52 -2.04 20.53
N LEU A 434 -22.20 -1.10 19.64
CA LEU A 434 -20.88 -0.46 19.60
C LEU A 434 -20.52 0.17 20.97
N TYR A 435 -19.24 0.43 21.16
CA TYR A 435 -18.72 0.87 22.45
C TYR A 435 -19.30 2.23 22.89
N ALA A 436 -19.63 2.36 24.18
CA ALA A 436 -20.26 3.55 24.75
C ALA A 436 -19.26 4.67 25.12
N GLY A 437 -18.04 4.60 24.59
CA GLY A 437 -16.99 5.60 24.80
C GLY A 437 -16.27 5.52 26.15
N ASP A 438 -15.26 6.38 26.32
CA ASP A 438 -14.46 6.45 27.53
C ASP A 438 -15.30 6.89 28.75
N ASN A 439 -15.35 6.04 29.78
CA ASN A 439 -16.03 6.32 31.06
C ASN A 439 -15.17 7.10 32.07
N GLY A 440 -13.92 7.42 31.73
CA GLY A 440 -12.95 8.11 32.58
C GLY A 440 -12.44 7.28 33.79
N GLN A 441 -12.71 5.98 33.83
CA GLN A 441 -12.38 5.10 34.96
C GLN A 441 -11.70 3.79 34.56
N SER A 442 -12.11 3.19 33.46
CA SER A 442 -11.75 1.82 33.05
C SER A 442 -10.26 1.67 32.71
N TRP A 443 -9.64 2.68 32.10
CA TRP A 443 -8.22 2.71 31.77
C TRP A 443 -7.30 3.06 32.97
N LYS A 444 -7.86 3.45 34.13
CA LYS A 444 -7.05 3.76 35.31
C LYS A 444 -6.36 2.53 35.86
N ILE A 445 -5.18 2.73 36.43
CA ILE A 445 -4.41 1.65 37.06
C ILE A 445 -5.08 1.22 38.37
N ASP A 446 -5.33 -0.08 38.50
CA ASP A 446 -5.71 -0.72 39.75
C ASP A 446 -4.47 -0.88 40.62
N ALA A 447 -4.43 -0.18 41.76
CA ALA A 447 -3.28 -0.19 42.66
C ALA A 447 -2.99 -1.58 43.28
N THR A 448 -3.98 -2.48 43.33
CA THR A 448 -3.82 -3.81 43.92
C THR A 448 -3.16 -4.77 42.94
N LYS A 449 -3.54 -4.69 41.66
CA LYS A 449 -2.97 -5.57 40.61
C LYS A 449 -1.79 -4.94 39.88
N ASN A 450 -1.62 -3.63 40.00
CA ASN A 450 -0.66 -2.82 39.26
C ASN A 450 -0.82 -2.95 37.74
N MET A 451 -2.04 -2.82 37.26
CA MET A 451 -2.38 -3.04 35.85
C MET A 451 -3.63 -2.19 35.53
N SER A 452 -3.95 -1.94 34.26
CA SER A 452 -5.17 -1.20 33.86
C SER A 452 -6.50 -1.92 34.21
N SER A 453 -7.42 -1.21 34.86
CA SER A 453 -8.64 -1.80 35.47
C SER A 453 -9.52 -2.59 34.49
N PHE A 454 -9.61 -2.17 33.23
CA PHE A 454 -10.43 -2.81 32.19
C PHE A 454 -10.02 -4.24 31.85
N PHE A 455 -8.83 -4.68 32.27
CA PHE A 455 -8.43 -6.08 32.11
C PHE A 455 -9.28 -7.03 32.96
N TRP A 456 -9.70 -6.68 34.20
CA TRP A 456 -10.47 -7.58 35.11
C TRP A 456 -11.72 -6.98 35.75
N LYS A 457 -11.90 -5.65 35.69
CA LYS A 457 -13.05 -4.99 36.29
C LYS A 457 -14.13 -4.77 35.24
N ASP A 458 -15.29 -5.35 35.48
CA ASP A 458 -16.47 -5.11 34.65
C ASP A 458 -17.06 -3.72 34.98
N PHE A 459 -17.51 -3.03 33.95
CA PHE A 459 -18.23 -1.76 34.03
C PHE A 459 -19.61 -1.90 33.36
N PRO A 460 -20.60 -1.06 33.70
CA PRO A 460 -21.96 -1.17 33.14
C PRO A 460 -22.01 -1.22 31.60
N GLU A 461 -21.12 -0.48 30.94
CA GLU A 461 -21.03 -0.31 29.49
C GLU A 461 -20.08 -1.30 28.79
N ARG A 462 -19.24 -1.99 29.55
CA ARG A 462 -18.30 -3.01 29.03
C ARG A 462 -17.93 -4.05 30.09
N PRO A 463 -17.97 -5.35 29.77
CA PRO A 463 -17.23 -6.32 30.55
C PRO A 463 -15.72 -6.08 30.42
N SER A 464 -14.95 -6.64 31.33
CA SER A 464 -13.50 -6.70 31.22
C SER A 464 -13.06 -7.70 30.17
N SER A 465 -11.84 -7.55 29.64
CA SER A 465 -11.25 -8.51 28.69
C SER A 465 -11.14 -9.91 29.31
N VAL A 466 -10.80 -10.00 30.61
CA VAL A 466 -10.82 -11.27 31.35
C VAL A 466 -12.23 -11.87 31.41
N SER A 467 -13.27 -11.08 31.70
CA SER A 467 -14.64 -11.58 31.72
C SER A 467 -15.07 -12.13 30.35
N TYR A 468 -14.71 -11.45 29.26
CA TYR A 468 -14.92 -11.95 27.91
C TYR A 468 -14.21 -13.28 27.65
N VAL A 469 -12.91 -13.38 27.97
CA VAL A 469 -12.14 -14.64 27.83
C VAL A 469 -12.77 -15.77 28.63
N LYS A 470 -13.19 -15.51 29.88
CA LYS A 470 -13.86 -16.52 30.71
C LYS A 470 -15.15 -17.01 30.07
N GLU A 471 -15.92 -16.11 29.47
CA GLU A 471 -17.15 -16.46 28.80
C GLU A 471 -16.91 -17.28 27.55
N GLN A 472 -15.99 -16.86 26.68
CA GLN A 472 -15.61 -17.59 25.47
C GLN A 472 -15.09 -18.99 25.79
N LEU A 473 -14.24 -19.16 26.81
CA LEU A 473 -13.76 -20.50 27.23
C LEU A 473 -14.89 -21.40 27.76
N LYS A 474 -15.88 -20.84 28.46
CA LYS A 474 -17.05 -21.59 28.92
C LYS A 474 -17.93 -22.02 27.76
N LEU A 475 -18.15 -21.14 26.77
CA LEU A 475 -18.90 -21.46 25.54
C LEU A 475 -18.19 -22.50 24.68
N ALA A 476 -16.87 -22.35 24.53
CA ALA A 476 -16.03 -23.34 23.87
C ALA A 476 -16.19 -24.72 24.51
N ALA A 477 -16.19 -24.77 25.85
CA ALA A 477 -16.31 -26.01 26.61
C ALA A 477 -17.72 -26.61 26.54
N SER A 478 -18.78 -25.79 26.54
CA SER A 478 -20.16 -26.27 26.41
C SER A 478 -20.46 -26.82 25.02
N LYS A 479 -19.77 -26.33 23.99
CA LYS A 479 -19.90 -26.74 22.59
C LYS A 479 -18.69 -27.56 22.09
N ARG A 480 -17.97 -28.21 23.01
CA ARG A 480 -16.70 -28.90 22.76
C ARG A 480 -16.77 -29.87 21.58
N GLY A 481 -15.76 -29.79 20.70
CA GLY A 481 -15.62 -30.70 19.55
C GLY A 481 -16.49 -30.34 18.35
N THR A 482 -17.27 -29.27 18.43
CA THR A 482 -18.02 -28.72 17.29
C THR A 482 -17.25 -27.54 16.65
N PRO A 483 -17.51 -27.20 15.37
CA PRO A 483 -16.93 -26.00 14.75
C PRO A 483 -17.21 -24.72 15.55
N GLU A 484 -18.38 -24.64 16.17
CA GLU A 484 -18.77 -23.53 17.01
C GLU A 484 -17.98 -23.47 18.32
N GLY A 485 -17.77 -24.61 18.99
CA GLY A 485 -16.91 -24.68 20.17
C GLY A 485 -15.47 -24.29 19.87
N PHE A 486 -14.95 -24.68 18.70
CA PHE A 486 -13.63 -24.23 18.24
C PHE A 486 -13.58 -22.73 17.93
N ARG A 487 -14.63 -22.18 17.32
CA ARG A 487 -14.75 -20.74 17.08
C ARG A 487 -14.69 -19.92 18.38
N HIS A 488 -15.40 -20.34 19.42
CA HIS A 488 -15.31 -19.69 20.73
C HIS A 488 -13.95 -19.86 21.40
N LEU A 489 -13.32 -21.03 21.22
CA LEU A 489 -11.95 -21.23 21.69
C LEU A 489 -11.01 -20.22 21.03
N GLY A 490 -11.07 -20.08 19.70
CA GLY A 490 -10.30 -19.08 18.96
C GLY A 490 -10.52 -17.65 19.44
N GLY A 491 -11.78 -17.25 19.68
CA GLY A 491 -12.08 -15.93 20.23
C GLY A 491 -11.46 -15.68 21.62
N ALA A 492 -11.35 -16.71 22.47
CA ALA A 492 -10.64 -16.62 23.74
C ALA A 492 -9.11 -16.55 23.56
N LEU A 493 -8.57 -17.31 22.59
CA LEU A 493 -7.14 -17.36 22.30
C LEU A 493 -6.65 -16.04 21.69
N HIS A 494 -7.45 -15.38 20.87
CA HIS A 494 -7.14 -14.05 20.33
C HIS A 494 -6.73 -13.05 21.43
N VAL A 495 -7.57 -12.85 22.45
CA VAL A 495 -7.27 -11.94 23.57
C VAL A 495 -6.06 -12.42 24.41
N LEU A 496 -5.85 -13.74 24.49
CA LEU A 496 -4.68 -14.31 25.16
C LEU A 496 -3.40 -14.00 24.38
N GLU A 497 -3.45 -14.05 23.06
CA GLU A 497 -2.35 -13.71 22.14
C GLU A 497 -2.07 -12.20 22.16
N ASP A 498 -3.12 -11.37 22.13
CA ASP A 498 -3.03 -9.90 22.20
C ASP A 498 -2.44 -9.42 23.54
N TYR A 499 -2.68 -10.17 24.61
CA TYR A 499 -2.05 -9.85 25.90
C TYR A 499 -0.52 -9.81 25.81
N PHE A 500 0.09 -10.64 24.96
CA PHE A 500 1.54 -10.66 24.77
C PHE A 500 2.02 -9.64 23.73
N SER A 501 1.24 -9.34 22.70
CA SER A 501 1.63 -8.42 21.62
C SER A 501 1.28 -6.97 21.90
N HIS A 502 0.13 -6.68 22.50
CA HIS A 502 -0.44 -5.33 22.61
C HIS A 502 -0.34 -4.73 24.02
N THR A 503 0.23 -5.46 24.96
CA THR A 503 0.58 -4.94 26.30
C THR A 503 2.08 -4.86 26.51
N ASN A 504 2.52 -4.14 27.54
CA ASN A 504 3.92 -4.07 27.96
C ASN A 504 4.36 -5.27 28.84
N PHE A 505 3.62 -6.38 28.84
CA PHE A 505 3.92 -7.57 29.62
C PHE A 505 5.33 -8.10 29.36
N VAL A 506 5.75 -8.14 28.09
CA VAL A 506 7.04 -8.67 27.66
C VAL A 506 8.17 -7.77 28.13
N GLU A 507 8.01 -6.46 28.00
CA GLU A 507 8.96 -5.44 28.41
C GLU A 507 9.19 -5.49 29.92
N ILE A 508 8.12 -5.55 30.72
CA ILE A 508 8.23 -5.68 32.18
C ILE A 508 8.87 -7.03 32.56
N SER A 509 8.54 -8.11 31.84
CA SER A 509 9.13 -9.44 32.07
C SER A 509 10.64 -9.45 31.81
N LEU A 510 11.11 -8.73 30.78
CA LEU A 510 12.53 -8.53 30.48
C LEU A 510 13.22 -7.66 31.54
N ARG A 511 12.57 -6.57 32.00
CA ARG A 511 13.10 -5.72 33.10
C ARG A 511 13.31 -6.50 34.39
N ARG A 512 12.43 -7.43 34.70
CA ARG A 512 12.57 -8.35 35.83
C ARG A 512 13.78 -9.26 35.72
N LEU A 513 14.24 -9.58 34.51
CA LEU A 513 15.47 -10.34 34.25
C LEU A 513 16.72 -9.45 34.14
N GLY A 514 16.60 -8.14 34.44
CA GLY A 514 17.71 -7.19 34.42
C GLY A 514 17.95 -6.49 33.08
N VAL A 515 17.07 -6.65 32.09
CA VAL A 515 17.14 -5.94 30.80
C VAL A 515 16.45 -4.59 30.88
N ASP A 516 17.12 -3.50 30.52
CA ASP A 516 16.51 -2.17 30.54
C ASP A 516 15.57 -1.93 29.34
N ALA A 517 14.47 -2.69 29.23
CA ALA A 517 13.47 -2.54 28.16
C ALA A 517 12.55 -1.33 28.40
N TYR A 518 12.22 -0.57 27.35
CA TYR A 518 11.37 0.61 27.45
C TYR A 518 9.95 0.22 27.88
N PRO A 519 9.38 0.80 28.95
CA PRO A 519 8.20 0.24 29.59
C PRO A 519 6.86 0.68 28.98
N TRP A 520 6.87 1.55 27.97
CA TRP A 520 5.67 2.13 27.34
C TRP A 520 4.70 2.84 28.29
N VAL A 521 5.24 3.30 29.41
CA VAL A 521 4.59 4.17 30.39
C VAL A 521 5.54 5.32 30.71
N SER A 522 5.35 6.44 30.02
CA SER A 522 6.30 7.57 29.95
C SER A 522 6.82 8.07 31.33
N TYR A 523 5.98 8.07 32.36
CA TYR A 523 6.35 8.51 33.72
C TYR A 523 7.13 7.49 34.56
N TYR A 524 7.28 6.25 34.09
CA TYR A 524 7.90 5.14 34.84
C TYR A 524 9.26 4.74 34.27
N LYS A 525 9.84 5.55 33.38
CA LYS A 525 11.21 5.34 32.90
C LYS A 525 12.18 5.33 34.08
N GLY A 526 12.99 4.28 34.18
CA GLY A 526 13.95 4.09 35.28
C GLY A 526 13.36 3.55 36.60
N LYS A 527 12.05 3.27 36.66
CA LYS A 527 11.43 2.61 37.82
C LYS A 527 11.71 1.10 37.84
N PRO A 528 11.69 0.46 39.03
CA PRO A 528 11.80 -1.00 39.13
C PRO A 528 10.57 -1.68 38.51
N TYR A 529 10.75 -2.88 37.96
CA TYR A 529 9.71 -3.63 37.26
C TYR A 529 8.45 -3.91 38.12
N THR A 530 8.56 -3.86 39.45
CA THR A 530 7.45 -4.03 40.40
C THR A 530 6.53 -2.82 40.50
N GLU A 531 7.01 -1.62 40.13
CA GLU A 531 6.23 -0.38 40.16
C GLU A 531 5.60 -0.05 38.80
N ILE A 532 6.05 -0.68 37.71
CA ILE A 532 5.61 -0.39 36.34
C ILE A 532 4.29 -1.10 36.07
N PRO A 533 3.18 -0.40 35.80
CA PRO A 533 1.91 -1.08 35.58
C PRO A 533 1.84 -1.76 34.20
N VAL A 534 1.06 -2.86 34.11
CA VAL A 534 0.71 -3.40 32.79
C VAL A 534 -0.37 -2.54 32.15
N VAL A 535 -0.11 -2.06 30.94
CA VAL A 535 -1.02 -1.24 30.14
C VAL A 535 -1.12 -1.80 28.72
N SER A 536 -2.18 -1.42 27.99
CA SER A 536 -2.40 -1.78 26.59
C SER A 536 -2.51 -0.54 25.70
N GLY A 537 -2.37 -0.74 24.39
CA GLY A 537 -2.53 0.27 23.36
C GLY A 537 -3.98 0.71 23.18
N ARG A 538 -4.17 1.90 22.61
CA ARG A 538 -5.48 2.41 22.20
C ARG A 538 -5.74 2.06 20.75
N PHE A 539 -6.92 1.53 20.45
CA PHE A 539 -7.38 1.25 19.10
C PHE A 539 -7.29 2.46 18.16
N LEU A 540 -6.80 2.22 16.95
CA LEU A 540 -6.85 3.14 15.83
C LEU A 540 -7.51 2.43 14.64
N THR A 541 -8.31 3.15 13.86
CA THR A 541 -8.96 2.59 12.66
C THR A 541 -7.97 2.21 11.55
N ASP A 542 -6.69 2.55 11.68
CA ASP A 542 -5.61 2.05 10.81
C ASP A 542 -5.34 0.55 11.04
N ASP A 543 -5.54 0.06 12.27
CA ASP A 543 -5.39 -1.37 12.64
C ASP A 543 -6.39 -2.24 11.84
N THR A 544 -7.55 -1.66 11.56
CA THR A 544 -8.58 -2.23 10.70
C THR A 544 -8.18 -2.23 9.23
N MET A 545 -7.60 -1.14 8.72
CA MET A 545 -7.12 -1.06 7.34
C MET A 545 -5.98 -2.08 7.10
N ALA A 546 -5.07 -2.22 8.07
CA ALA A 546 -3.97 -3.17 8.02
C ALA A 546 -4.45 -4.63 7.94
N SER A 547 -5.63 -4.95 8.48
CA SER A 547 -6.22 -6.30 8.42
C SER A 547 -6.96 -6.59 7.10
N VAL A 548 -7.69 -5.61 6.57
CA VAL A 548 -8.54 -5.79 5.37
C VAL A 548 -7.77 -5.55 4.06
N GLY A 549 -6.92 -4.51 4.03
CA GLY A 549 -6.22 -4.03 2.84
C GLY A 549 -5.40 -5.09 2.12
N PRO A 550 -4.45 -5.76 2.81
CA PRO A 550 -3.62 -6.82 2.21
C PRO A 550 -4.45 -7.97 1.64
N LYS A 551 -5.44 -8.48 2.40
CA LYS A 551 -6.29 -9.61 1.96
C LYS A 551 -7.14 -9.26 0.74
N MET A 552 -7.62 -8.02 0.65
CA MET A 552 -8.31 -7.50 -0.52
C MET A 552 -7.34 -7.33 -1.70
N GLY A 553 -6.13 -6.83 -1.45
CA GLY A 553 -5.06 -6.69 -2.45
C GLY A 553 -4.73 -8.03 -3.09
N ASP A 554 -4.45 -9.04 -2.26
CA ASP A 554 -4.18 -10.40 -2.71
C ASP A 554 -5.34 -10.99 -3.52
N LEU A 555 -6.59 -10.61 -3.21
CA LEU A 555 -7.78 -11.19 -3.84
C LEU A 555 -8.01 -10.57 -5.22
N LEU A 556 -7.83 -9.25 -5.30
CA LEU A 556 -8.14 -8.46 -6.48
C LEU A 556 -6.97 -8.36 -7.44
N PHE A 557 -5.73 -8.53 -6.97
CA PHE A 557 -4.50 -8.32 -7.73
C PHE A 557 -3.54 -9.51 -7.68
N ASP A 558 -4.07 -10.74 -7.51
CA ASP A 558 -3.28 -11.98 -7.46
C ASP A 558 -2.19 -11.99 -8.54
N PRO A 559 -0.90 -11.89 -8.17
CA PRO A 559 0.19 -11.75 -9.13
C PRO A 559 0.55 -13.09 -9.78
N THR A 560 -0.06 -14.21 -9.36
CA THR A 560 0.28 -15.55 -9.85
C THR A 560 -0.41 -15.86 -11.18
N ILE A 561 0.37 -16.33 -12.17
CA ILE A 561 -0.17 -16.82 -13.45
C ILE A 561 -0.92 -18.12 -13.19
N LYS A 562 -2.23 -18.13 -13.45
CA LYS A 562 -3.09 -19.30 -13.23
C LYS A 562 -3.17 -20.15 -14.49
N GLU A 563 -3.17 -21.47 -14.31
CA GLU A 563 -3.51 -22.43 -15.37
C GLU A 563 -4.88 -22.06 -15.96
N TYR A 564 -4.96 -21.93 -17.29
CA TYR A 564 -6.20 -21.58 -17.96
C TYR A 564 -7.23 -22.70 -17.80
N LYS A 565 -8.25 -22.46 -16.98
CA LYS A 565 -9.44 -23.30 -16.92
C LYS A 565 -10.56 -22.66 -17.72
N ARG A 566 -11.18 -23.44 -18.61
CA ARG A 566 -12.34 -22.97 -19.36
C ARG A 566 -13.45 -22.60 -18.37
N ARG A 567 -13.97 -21.38 -18.54
CA ARG A 567 -15.07 -20.86 -17.73
C ARG A 567 -16.33 -21.70 -17.91
N VAL A 568 -17.10 -21.86 -16.84
CA VAL A 568 -18.47 -22.41 -16.89
C VAL A 568 -19.46 -21.24 -16.84
N PRO A 569 -20.45 -21.19 -17.74
CA PRO A 569 -21.46 -20.13 -17.73
C PRO A 569 -22.14 -19.98 -16.37
N GLY A 570 -22.23 -18.75 -15.89
CA GLY A 570 -22.88 -18.40 -14.61
C GLY A 570 -21.99 -18.57 -13.38
N GLN A 571 -20.83 -19.23 -13.47
CA GLN A 571 -19.86 -19.29 -12.37
C GLN A 571 -19.14 -17.96 -12.19
N ARG A 572 -18.83 -17.64 -10.94
CA ARG A 572 -18.14 -16.40 -10.55
C ARG A 572 -16.96 -16.75 -9.66
N SER A 573 -15.80 -16.20 -9.99
CA SER A 573 -14.64 -16.24 -9.09
C SER A 573 -14.90 -15.46 -7.81
N LEU A 574 -14.06 -15.70 -6.80
CA LEU A 574 -14.10 -14.93 -5.55
C LEU A 574 -13.92 -13.41 -5.80
N ALA A 575 -13.00 -13.03 -6.70
CA ALA A 575 -12.72 -11.64 -7.04
C ALA A 575 -13.91 -10.97 -7.76
N GLU A 576 -14.51 -11.66 -8.74
CA GLU A 576 -15.72 -11.16 -9.43
C GLU A 576 -16.88 -11.00 -8.45
N LYS A 577 -17.06 -11.95 -7.52
CA LYS A 577 -18.10 -11.86 -6.51
C LYS A 577 -17.85 -10.72 -5.52
N PHE A 578 -16.59 -10.44 -5.19
CA PHE A 578 -16.21 -9.30 -4.35
C PHE A 578 -16.61 -7.98 -5.02
N ILE A 579 -16.23 -7.78 -6.29
CA ILE A 579 -16.58 -6.59 -7.09
C ILE A 579 -18.09 -6.41 -7.18
N ILE A 580 -18.84 -7.48 -7.49
CA ILE A 580 -20.31 -7.45 -7.53
C ILE A 580 -20.87 -6.99 -6.20
N SER A 581 -20.41 -7.57 -5.09
CA SER A 581 -20.97 -7.32 -3.76
C SER A 581 -20.77 -5.86 -3.31
N VAL A 582 -19.59 -5.28 -3.59
CA VAL A 582 -19.33 -3.86 -3.32
C VAL A 582 -20.25 -2.96 -4.13
N LEU A 583 -20.28 -3.14 -5.45
CA LEU A 583 -21.07 -2.27 -6.34
C LEU A 583 -22.59 -2.41 -6.10
N GLU A 584 -23.07 -3.61 -5.78
CA GLU A 584 -24.47 -3.86 -5.40
C GLU A 584 -24.85 -3.13 -4.12
N ASP A 585 -24.00 -3.19 -3.10
CA ASP A 585 -24.28 -2.56 -1.81
C ASP A 585 -24.25 -1.03 -1.92
N LEU A 586 -23.20 -0.47 -2.55
CA LEU A 586 -23.07 0.97 -2.77
C LEU A 586 -24.18 1.51 -3.68
N GLY A 587 -24.55 0.77 -4.74
CA GLY A 587 -25.65 1.15 -5.64
C GLY A 587 -27.03 1.14 -4.98
N LYS A 588 -27.26 0.26 -3.99
CA LYS A 588 -28.48 0.30 -3.15
C LYS A 588 -28.46 1.51 -2.22
N GLY A 589 -27.32 1.79 -1.59
CA GLY A 589 -27.10 2.97 -0.75
C GLY A 589 -27.43 4.26 -1.49
N GLN A 590 -26.88 4.42 -2.70
CA GLN A 590 -27.12 5.57 -3.56
C GLN A 590 -28.60 5.80 -3.84
N LYS A 591 -29.34 4.74 -4.21
CA LYS A 591 -30.78 4.85 -4.49
C LYS A 591 -31.62 5.20 -3.26
N SER A 592 -31.13 4.88 -2.06
CA SER A 592 -31.85 5.14 -0.81
C SER A 592 -31.58 6.51 -0.20
N ASP A 593 -30.54 7.23 -0.64
CA ASP A 593 -30.22 8.56 -0.14
C ASP A 593 -31.16 9.62 -0.75
N LYS A 594 -32.06 10.16 0.09
CA LYS A 594 -33.06 11.17 -0.33
C LYS A 594 -32.50 12.59 -0.33
N ALA A 595 -31.26 12.81 0.13
CA ALA A 595 -30.64 14.14 0.23
C ALA A 595 -29.97 14.61 -1.07
N GLU A 596 -29.95 13.77 -2.11
CA GLU A 596 -29.06 13.94 -3.26
C GLU A 596 -29.64 14.85 -4.37
N LYS A 597 -28.95 15.98 -4.63
CA LYS A 597 -29.13 16.86 -5.81
C LYS A 597 -27.80 17.27 -6.45
N SER A 598 -26.70 16.61 -6.10
CA SER A 598 -25.33 17.05 -6.40
C SER A 598 -24.72 16.26 -7.55
N ALA A 599 -24.08 16.97 -8.49
CA ALA A 599 -23.40 16.42 -9.67
C ALA A 599 -21.93 16.01 -9.37
N SER A 600 -21.53 15.92 -8.10
CA SER A 600 -20.15 15.68 -7.63
C SER A 600 -19.77 14.22 -7.44
N TYR A 601 -20.69 13.27 -7.62
CA TYR A 601 -20.33 11.86 -7.77
C TYR A 601 -19.49 11.72 -9.04
N LEU A 602 -18.30 11.14 -8.94
CA LEU A 602 -17.34 10.91 -10.04
C LEU A 602 -18.00 10.33 -11.31
N GLY A 603 -18.58 11.19 -12.15
CA GLY A 603 -19.06 10.97 -13.51
C GLY A 603 -20.16 9.92 -13.78
N VAL A 604 -20.34 8.89 -12.94
CA VAL A 604 -21.18 7.71 -13.21
C VAL A 604 -21.66 7.06 -11.90
N ASP A 605 -22.96 6.71 -11.82
CA ASP A 605 -23.56 6.08 -10.63
C ASP A 605 -23.09 4.62 -10.41
N TYR A 606 -23.09 4.14 -9.15
CA TYR A 606 -22.65 2.77 -8.80
C TYR A 606 -23.52 1.68 -9.43
N ALA A 607 -24.80 1.98 -9.68
CA ALA A 607 -25.70 1.05 -10.37
C ALA A 607 -25.32 0.86 -11.85
N THR A 608 -24.74 1.88 -12.46
CA THR A 608 -24.24 1.91 -13.83
C THR A 608 -22.92 1.18 -13.90
N TRP A 609 -22.02 1.39 -12.93
CA TRP A 609 -20.80 0.57 -12.77
C TRP A 609 -21.13 -0.92 -12.63
N LEU A 610 -22.09 -1.26 -11.76
CA LEU A 610 -22.58 -2.63 -11.60
C LEU A 610 -23.19 -3.18 -12.90
N SER A 611 -23.97 -2.37 -13.62
CA SER A 611 -24.57 -2.74 -14.89
C SER A 611 -23.51 -3.09 -15.93
N TRP A 612 -22.46 -2.27 -16.05
CA TRP A 612 -21.35 -2.52 -16.97
C TRP A 612 -20.58 -3.78 -16.60
N PHE A 613 -20.26 -3.98 -15.33
CA PHE A 613 -19.58 -5.20 -14.88
C PHE A 613 -20.42 -6.45 -15.16
N ASN A 614 -21.73 -6.40 -14.89
CA ASN A 614 -22.64 -7.50 -15.18
C ASN A 614 -22.80 -7.78 -16.68
N GLN A 615 -22.77 -6.75 -17.53
CA GLN A 615 -22.79 -6.92 -18.99
C GLN A 615 -21.53 -7.64 -19.48
N PHE A 616 -20.37 -7.29 -18.92
CA PHE A 616 -19.12 -7.99 -19.16
C PHE A 616 -19.20 -9.48 -18.74
N LEU A 617 -19.70 -9.76 -17.54
CA LEU A 617 -19.85 -11.15 -17.08
C LEU A 617 -20.84 -11.96 -17.94
N LYS A 618 -21.93 -11.35 -18.40
CA LYS A 618 -22.87 -11.98 -19.35
C LYS A 618 -22.21 -12.30 -20.69
N PHE A 619 -21.34 -11.42 -21.18
CA PHE A 619 -20.58 -11.67 -22.39
C PHE A 619 -19.58 -12.83 -22.21
N GLN A 620 -18.91 -12.90 -21.07
CA GLN A 620 -18.06 -14.04 -20.70
C GLN A 620 -18.83 -15.36 -20.61
N ASP A 621 -20.03 -15.34 -20.01
CA ASP A 621 -20.92 -16.51 -19.93
C ASP A 621 -21.34 -16.97 -21.34
N PHE A 622 -21.66 -16.02 -22.23
CA PHE A 622 -21.98 -16.31 -23.63
C PHE A 622 -20.82 -16.98 -24.35
N LEU A 623 -19.59 -16.44 -24.26
CA LEU A 623 -18.41 -17.06 -24.88
C LEU A 623 -18.17 -18.48 -24.33
N ALA A 624 -18.26 -18.65 -23.01
CA ALA A 624 -18.11 -19.95 -22.37
C ALA A 624 -19.15 -20.98 -22.87
N GLN A 625 -20.40 -20.54 -23.05
CA GLN A 625 -21.48 -21.38 -23.57
C GLN A 625 -21.24 -21.79 -25.04
N GLU A 626 -20.78 -20.86 -25.87
CA GLU A 626 -20.46 -21.15 -27.27
C GLU A 626 -19.28 -22.12 -27.41
N TYR A 627 -18.26 -21.99 -26.58
CA TYR A 627 -17.16 -22.96 -26.51
C TYR A 627 -17.64 -24.37 -26.11
N GLN A 628 -18.55 -24.48 -25.15
CA GLN A 628 -19.13 -25.77 -24.74
C GLN A 628 -20.02 -26.38 -25.83
N ASN A 629 -20.74 -25.56 -26.58
CA ASN A 629 -21.56 -25.99 -27.70
C ASN A 629 -20.71 -26.48 -28.89
N ALA A 630 -19.53 -25.88 -29.10
CA ALA A 630 -18.58 -26.25 -30.15
C ALA A 630 -17.91 -27.61 -29.91
N ASP A 631 -17.61 -27.97 -28.66
CA ASP A 631 -17.03 -29.29 -28.34
C ASP A 631 -18.00 -30.46 -28.62
N ASN A 632 -19.31 -30.20 -28.65
CA ASN A 632 -20.35 -31.19 -28.92
C ASN A 632 -20.66 -31.39 -30.43
N LYS A 633 -19.92 -30.72 -31.33
CA LYS A 633 -20.03 -30.87 -32.79
C LYS A 633 -18.65 -30.75 -33.45
N GLU A 634 -18.29 -31.69 -34.34
CA GLU A 634 -17.10 -31.55 -35.18
C GLU A 634 -17.24 -30.34 -36.13
N TRP A 635 -16.93 -29.11 -35.68
CA TRP A 635 -16.63 -27.97 -36.56
C TRP A 635 -16.11 -26.75 -35.77
N MET A 636 -14.85 -26.35 -36.04
CA MET A 636 -14.38 -24.96 -36.06
C MET A 636 -13.70 -24.70 -37.41
N SER A 637 -14.51 -24.64 -38.46
CA SER A 637 -14.17 -24.15 -39.79
C SER A 637 -14.75 -22.74 -39.96
N ARG A 638 -14.24 -22.02 -40.96
CA ARG A 638 -14.34 -20.58 -41.27
C ARG A 638 -15.74 -19.93 -41.21
N ASP A 639 -16.81 -20.69 -41.13
CA ASP A 639 -18.21 -20.25 -41.11
C ASP A 639 -18.67 -19.48 -39.85
N PHE A 640 -18.08 -19.66 -38.66
CA PHE A 640 -18.60 -19.00 -37.45
C PHE A 640 -18.40 -17.47 -37.51
N PHE A 641 -17.22 -17.02 -37.90
CA PHE A 641 -16.91 -15.61 -38.11
C PHE A 641 -17.52 -15.05 -39.40
N GLU A 642 -17.73 -15.88 -40.43
CA GLU A 642 -18.39 -15.47 -41.68
C GLU A 642 -19.93 -15.35 -41.54
N LYS A 643 -20.57 -16.16 -40.68
CA LYS A 643 -22.03 -16.08 -40.40
C LYS A 643 -22.39 -15.03 -39.36
N LEU A 644 -21.45 -14.62 -38.51
CA LEU A 644 -21.59 -13.46 -37.65
C LEU A 644 -21.49 -12.20 -38.52
N GLY A 645 -22.59 -11.84 -39.18
CA GLY A 645 -22.67 -10.62 -39.99
C GLY A 645 -22.10 -9.40 -39.26
N ALA A 646 -21.61 -8.40 -40.01
CA ALA A 646 -20.76 -7.30 -39.53
C ALA A 646 -21.14 -6.69 -38.16
N ARG A 647 -22.44 -6.59 -37.85
CA ARG A 647 -22.96 -6.07 -36.58
C ARG A 647 -22.64 -6.97 -35.36
N SER A 648 -22.60 -8.29 -35.54
CA SER A 648 -22.24 -9.26 -34.50
C SER A 648 -20.72 -9.35 -34.30
N ALA A 649 -19.93 -9.23 -35.37
CA ALA A 649 -18.47 -9.11 -35.31
C ALA A 649 -18.03 -7.79 -34.64
N GLU A 650 -18.71 -6.68 -34.93
CA GLU A 650 -18.50 -5.39 -34.27
C GLU A 650 -18.87 -5.45 -32.78
N ASN A 651 -19.96 -6.14 -32.40
CA ASN A 651 -20.33 -6.37 -31.01
C ASN A 651 -19.32 -7.26 -30.26
N LEU A 652 -18.77 -8.28 -30.93
CA LEU A 652 -17.71 -9.14 -30.40
C LEU A 652 -16.40 -8.37 -30.21
N GLN A 653 -16.02 -7.53 -31.19
CA GLN A 653 -14.84 -6.67 -31.14
C GLN A 653 -14.96 -5.56 -30.07
N LYS A 654 -16.13 -4.94 -29.92
CA LYS A 654 -16.45 -4.03 -28.80
C LYS A 654 -16.39 -4.77 -27.48
N GLY A 655 -16.94 -5.99 -27.41
CA GLY A 655 -16.87 -6.86 -26.23
C GLY A 655 -15.44 -7.19 -25.81
N MET A 656 -14.55 -7.44 -26.78
CA MET A 656 -13.10 -7.67 -26.61
C MET A 656 -12.32 -6.41 -26.19
N GLY A 657 -12.69 -5.24 -26.73
CA GLY A 657 -12.11 -3.94 -26.32
C GLY A 657 -12.52 -3.53 -24.91
N TYR A 658 -13.79 -3.71 -24.54
CA TYR A 658 -14.28 -3.47 -23.19
C TYR A 658 -13.67 -4.46 -22.19
N THR A 659 -13.43 -5.72 -22.55
CA THR A 659 -12.84 -6.73 -21.65
C THR A 659 -11.49 -6.29 -21.09
N GLY A 660 -10.58 -5.82 -21.95
CA GLY A 660 -9.24 -5.39 -21.52
C GLY A 660 -9.28 -4.20 -20.56
N GLN A 661 -10.14 -3.22 -20.84
CA GLN A 661 -10.31 -2.03 -19.99
C GLN A 661 -11.01 -2.36 -18.67
N ILE A 662 -12.04 -3.22 -18.71
CA ILE A 662 -12.82 -3.67 -17.55
C ILE A 662 -11.97 -4.52 -16.59
N MET A 663 -11.11 -5.40 -17.11
CA MET A 663 -10.24 -6.28 -16.31
C MET A 663 -9.22 -5.51 -15.47
N ALA A 664 -8.69 -4.38 -15.96
CA ALA A 664 -7.73 -3.57 -15.22
C ALA A 664 -8.38 -2.53 -14.30
N PHE A 665 -9.61 -2.11 -14.62
CA PHE A 665 -10.27 -0.97 -13.97
C PHE A 665 -11.06 -1.36 -12.71
N PHE A 666 -11.93 -2.38 -12.77
CA PHE A 666 -12.84 -2.70 -11.66
C PHE A 666 -12.13 -3.15 -10.37
N PRO A 667 -11.06 -3.96 -10.41
CA PRO A 667 -10.28 -4.26 -9.22
C PRO A 667 -9.73 -3.00 -8.54
N LYS A 668 -9.16 -2.06 -9.31
CA LYS A 668 -8.62 -0.79 -8.81
C LYS A 668 -9.71 0.13 -8.28
N LEU A 669 -10.83 0.25 -9.00
CA LEU A 669 -11.99 1.03 -8.57
C LEU A 669 -12.50 0.51 -7.21
N VAL A 670 -12.77 -0.79 -7.11
CA VAL A 670 -13.32 -1.39 -5.88
C VAL A 670 -12.32 -1.32 -4.73
N PHE A 671 -11.04 -1.57 -4.97
CA PHE A 671 -9.99 -1.43 -3.97
C PHE A 671 -9.96 -0.01 -3.39
N ASN A 672 -9.98 1.01 -4.24
CA ASN A 672 -10.00 2.40 -3.82
C ASN A 672 -11.31 2.80 -3.13
N LEU A 673 -12.46 2.25 -3.55
CA LEU A 673 -13.75 2.52 -2.89
C LEU A 673 -13.81 1.95 -1.48
N VAL A 674 -13.27 0.74 -1.26
CA VAL A 674 -13.21 0.12 0.07
C VAL A 674 -12.20 0.86 0.94
N LEU A 675 -11.01 1.19 0.42
CA LEU A 675 -10.01 1.97 1.18
C LEU A 675 -10.49 3.39 1.50
N GLY A 676 -11.19 4.04 0.57
CA GLY A 676 -11.73 5.38 0.78
C GLY A 676 -12.74 5.46 1.93
N SER A 677 -13.33 4.34 2.35
CA SER A 677 -14.18 4.29 3.54
C SER A 677 -13.42 4.55 4.87
N PHE A 678 -12.08 4.60 4.82
CA PHE A 678 -11.19 4.89 5.94
C PHE A 678 -10.50 6.27 5.84
N ASP A 679 -10.80 7.10 4.83
CA ASP A 679 -10.03 8.33 4.53
C ASP A 679 -10.13 9.47 5.58
N GLU A 680 -11.08 9.42 6.52
CA GLU A 680 -11.21 10.42 7.61
C GLU A 680 -10.26 10.17 8.80
N VAL A 681 -9.35 9.21 8.70
CA VAL A 681 -8.52 8.71 9.80
C VAL A 681 -7.14 9.38 9.87
N ILE A 682 -6.66 9.64 11.09
CA ILE A 682 -5.33 10.22 11.34
C ILE A 682 -4.27 9.11 11.18
N PRO A 683 -3.28 9.24 10.28
CA PRO A 683 -2.31 8.17 10.01
C PRO A 683 -1.50 7.72 11.22
N GLU A 684 -1.28 6.42 11.31
CA GLU A 684 -0.49 5.65 12.28
C GLU A 684 0.86 6.31 12.59
N ALA A 685 1.52 6.81 11.54
CA ALA A 685 2.79 7.53 11.57
C ALA A 685 2.77 8.78 12.49
N GLN A 686 1.62 9.44 12.68
CA GLN A 686 1.49 10.59 13.57
C GLN A 686 1.32 10.18 15.03
N SER A 687 0.88 8.96 15.32
CA SER A 687 0.65 8.48 16.68
C SER A 687 1.94 8.17 17.44
N HIS A 688 2.95 7.62 16.75
CA HIS A 688 4.25 7.28 17.33
C HIS A 688 5.03 8.52 17.81
N MET A 689 4.79 9.69 17.21
CA MET A 689 5.45 10.95 17.58
C MET A 689 4.91 11.59 18.86
N ASN A 690 3.82 11.08 19.43
CA ASN A 690 3.33 11.58 20.70
C ASN A 690 4.19 11.06 21.86
N THR A 691 4.92 11.94 22.54
CA THR A 691 5.75 11.57 23.70
C THR A 691 5.03 11.72 25.05
N ASN A 692 3.84 12.33 25.08
CA ASN A 692 3.10 12.71 26.30
C ASN A 692 1.83 11.84 26.51
N TYR A 693 1.97 10.52 26.41
CA TYR A 693 0.84 9.57 26.54
C TYR A 693 0.62 9.03 27.95
N GLY A 694 1.47 9.34 28.92
CA GLY A 694 1.32 8.89 30.31
C GLY A 694 1.30 7.37 30.43
N VAL A 695 0.16 6.82 30.85
CA VAL A 695 -0.12 5.38 30.95
C VAL A 695 -1.01 4.84 29.83
N ASN A 696 -1.27 5.65 28.80
CA ASN A 696 -2.19 5.35 27.70
C ASN A 696 -1.50 5.46 26.33
N PRO A 697 -0.51 4.58 26.01
CA PRO A 697 0.14 4.58 24.70
C PRO A 697 -0.88 4.32 23.57
N SER A 698 -0.58 4.74 22.33
CA SER A 698 -1.35 4.28 21.16
C SER A 698 -1.06 2.80 20.87
N HIS A 699 -1.93 2.16 20.07
CA HIS A 699 -1.69 0.80 19.56
C HIS A 699 -0.28 0.66 18.98
N SER A 700 0.03 1.48 17.98
CA SER A 700 1.31 1.45 17.25
C SER A 700 2.54 1.72 18.12
N GLN A 701 2.38 2.34 19.29
CA GLN A 701 3.49 2.50 20.23
C GLN A 701 3.85 1.18 20.91
N ILE A 702 2.88 0.43 21.40
CA ILE A 702 3.13 -0.73 22.27
C ILE A 702 2.97 -2.07 21.56
N ALA A 703 2.23 -2.08 20.44
CA ALA A 703 1.93 -3.26 19.66
C ALA A 703 3.20 -3.81 18.99
N LYS A 704 3.31 -5.13 18.99
CA LYS A 704 4.48 -5.85 18.49
C LYS A 704 4.19 -6.44 17.11
N ASP A 705 3.43 -5.68 16.31
CA ASP A 705 2.79 -6.16 15.10
C ASP A 705 3.75 -6.27 13.94
N SER A 706 4.66 -5.32 13.77
CA SER A 706 5.61 -5.36 12.66
C SER A 706 6.65 -6.47 12.83
N TYR A 707 7.03 -7.12 11.73
CA TYR A 707 8.20 -8.01 11.67
C TYR A 707 9.51 -7.33 12.10
N SER A 708 9.62 -6.03 11.85
CA SER A 708 10.77 -5.24 12.27
C SER A 708 10.80 -5.05 13.79
N HIS A 709 9.68 -5.28 14.48
CA HIS A 709 9.59 -5.11 15.93
C HIS A 709 10.49 -6.14 16.64
N PRO A 710 11.49 -5.71 17.42
CA PRO A 710 12.48 -6.61 18.03
C PRO A 710 11.87 -7.61 19.00
N LEU A 711 10.66 -7.32 19.50
CA LEU A 711 9.91 -8.18 20.42
C LEU A 711 8.79 -9.00 19.76
N ASN A 712 8.54 -8.89 18.44
CA ASN A 712 7.46 -9.63 17.76
C ASN A 712 7.61 -11.15 18.01
N LYS A 713 8.78 -11.70 17.66
CA LYS A 713 9.07 -13.13 17.78
C LYS A 713 8.94 -13.67 19.20
N ILE A 714 9.46 -12.95 20.20
CA ILE A 714 9.36 -13.45 21.58
C ILE A 714 7.93 -13.40 22.11
N SER A 715 7.13 -12.43 21.66
CA SER A 715 5.72 -12.32 22.07
C SER A 715 4.93 -13.48 21.50
N ALA A 716 5.16 -13.81 20.22
CA ALA A 716 4.56 -14.97 19.57
C ALA A 716 4.94 -16.28 20.25
N GLU A 717 6.21 -16.43 20.65
CA GLU A 717 6.68 -17.65 21.30
C GLU A 717 6.10 -17.82 22.71
N LEU A 718 5.95 -16.73 23.47
CA LEU A 718 5.22 -16.75 24.74
C LEU A 718 3.74 -17.08 24.54
N ALA A 719 3.12 -16.51 23.51
CA ALA A 719 1.74 -16.80 23.15
C ALA A 719 1.56 -18.28 22.75
N LYS A 720 2.46 -18.85 21.93
CA LYS A 720 2.46 -20.27 21.57
C LYS A 720 2.50 -21.20 22.79
N ILE A 721 3.31 -20.87 23.80
CA ILE A 721 3.37 -21.64 25.05
C ILE A 721 2.01 -21.58 25.77
N ALA A 722 1.44 -20.39 25.92
CA ALA A 722 0.17 -20.18 26.61
C ALA A 722 -0.99 -20.85 25.89
N VAL A 723 -1.11 -20.62 24.58
CA VAL A 723 -2.11 -21.21 23.67
C VAL A 723 -2.05 -22.72 23.78
N LYS A 724 -0.89 -23.34 23.58
CA LYS A 724 -0.71 -24.79 23.64
C LYS A 724 -1.18 -25.38 24.97
N GLU A 725 -0.84 -24.75 26.08
CA GLU A 725 -1.19 -25.23 27.41
C GLU A 725 -2.70 -25.12 27.69
N VAL A 726 -3.32 -23.98 27.37
CA VAL A 726 -4.77 -23.77 27.52
C VAL A 726 -5.54 -24.77 26.66
N THR A 727 -5.15 -24.93 25.40
CA THR A 727 -5.82 -25.86 24.47
C THR A 727 -5.58 -27.32 24.83
N THR A 728 -4.43 -27.67 25.42
CA THR A 728 -4.18 -29.03 25.92
C THR A 728 -5.14 -29.36 27.06
N ARG A 729 -5.33 -28.44 28.00
CA ARG A 729 -6.28 -28.60 29.11
C ARG A 729 -7.71 -28.65 28.63
N PHE A 730 -8.05 -27.80 27.66
CA PHE A 730 -9.32 -27.89 26.95
C PHE A 730 -9.48 -29.29 26.34
N LYS A 731 -8.56 -29.76 25.49
CA LYS A 731 -8.63 -31.09 24.86
C LYS A 731 -8.82 -32.23 25.87
N ASN A 732 -8.13 -32.16 26.99
CA ASN A 732 -8.20 -33.15 28.06
C ASN A 732 -9.51 -33.11 28.88
N GLY A 733 -10.48 -32.29 28.47
CA GLY A 733 -11.82 -32.27 29.05
C GLY A 733 -11.95 -31.42 30.30
N MET A 734 -11.01 -30.49 30.57
CA MET A 734 -11.13 -29.57 31.69
C MET A 734 -12.46 -28.78 31.60
N ASP A 735 -13.18 -28.73 32.70
CA ASP A 735 -14.42 -27.94 32.81
C ASP A 735 -14.20 -26.48 32.39
N GLY A 736 -15.19 -25.87 31.74
CA GLY A 736 -15.08 -24.53 31.19
C GLY A 736 -14.79 -23.45 32.25
N ALA A 737 -15.38 -23.55 33.44
CA ALA A 737 -15.12 -22.59 34.51
C ALA A 737 -13.71 -22.80 35.10
N ALA A 738 -13.30 -24.06 35.29
CA ALA A 738 -11.95 -24.38 35.74
C ALA A 738 -10.87 -23.93 34.74
N LEU A 739 -11.11 -24.13 33.44
CA LEU A 739 -10.22 -23.70 32.36
C LEU A 739 -10.12 -22.17 32.29
N ALA A 740 -11.26 -21.48 32.39
CA ALA A 740 -11.33 -20.02 32.44
C ALA A 740 -10.54 -19.46 33.62
N ASP A 741 -10.70 -20.04 34.81
CA ASP A 741 -9.98 -19.62 36.00
C ASP A 741 -8.48 -19.92 35.92
N TYR A 742 -8.10 -21.08 35.39
CA TYR A 742 -6.71 -21.43 35.14
C TYR A 742 -6.05 -20.42 34.20
N THR A 743 -6.67 -20.20 33.04
CA THR A 743 -6.14 -19.31 31.98
C THR A 743 -5.93 -17.90 32.53
N THR A 744 -6.94 -17.36 33.20
CA THR A 744 -6.92 -15.98 33.69
C THR A 744 -5.99 -15.77 34.87
N LYS A 745 -5.88 -16.74 35.80
CA LYS A 745 -4.95 -16.65 36.94
C LYS A 745 -3.49 -16.91 36.55
N THR A 746 -3.25 -17.53 35.41
CA THR A 746 -1.89 -17.88 34.94
C THR A 746 -1.32 -16.82 34.00
N TYR A 747 -2.10 -16.38 33.03
CA TYR A 747 -1.60 -15.54 31.93
C TYR A 747 -1.95 -14.06 32.08
N PHE A 748 -3.17 -13.72 32.52
CA PHE A 748 -3.60 -12.33 32.71
C PHE A 748 -3.19 -11.77 34.06
N VAL A 749 -1.87 -11.78 34.32
CA VAL A 749 -1.26 -11.35 35.58
C VAL A 749 -0.06 -10.43 35.35
N HIS A 750 0.21 -9.58 36.33
CA HIS A 750 1.41 -8.76 36.34
C HIS A 750 2.68 -9.65 36.33
N PRO A 751 3.74 -9.32 35.56
CA PRO A 751 4.99 -10.11 35.52
C PRO A 751 5.70 -10.29 36.86
N SER A 752 5.41 -9.45 37.86
CA SER A 752 5.93 -9.66 39.22
C SER A 752 5.30 -10.84 39.95
N SER A 753 4.11 -11.28 39.52
CA SER A 753 3.39 -12.42 40.10
C SER A 753 4.21 -13.70 40.04
N PRO A 754 4.15 -14.57 41.07
CA PRO A 754 4.69 -15.93 41.00
C PRO A 754 4.05 -16.77 39.87
N ASN A 755 2.85 -16.40 39.41
CA ASN A 755 2.19 -17.12 38.33
C ASN A 755 2.80 -16.81 36.96
N ALA A 756 3.52 -15.69 36.80
CA ALA A 756 4.15 -15.31 35.53
C ALA A 756 5.48 -16.04 35.26
N ARG A 757 5.89 -16.98 36.13
CA ARG A 757 7.23 -17.58 36.14
C ARG A 757 7.46 -18.64 35.06
N TRP A 758 6.40 -19.09 34.41
CA TRP A 758 6.48 -19.98 33.27
C TRP A 758 7.28 -19.37 32.10
N SER A 759 7.35 -18.04 32.01
CA SER A 759 8.07 -17.31 30.95
C SER A 759 9.59 -17.20 31.19
N ASP A 760 10.05 -17.37 32.44
CA ASP A 760 11.41 -16.99 32.88
C ASP A 760 12.49 -17.81 32.16
N SER A 761 12.29 -19.12 32.01
CA SER A 761 13.26 -20.00 31.34
C SER A 761 13.46 -19.60 29.88
N TYR A 762 12.38 -19.39 29.14
CA TYR A 762 12.44 -19.03 27.72
C TYR A 762 13.09 -17.65 27.52
N LEU A 763 12.67 -16.66 28.32
CA LEU A 763 13.19 -15.30 28.22
C LEU A 763 14.67 -15.22 28.62
N THR A 764 15.11 -15.96 29.63
CA THR A 764 16.52 -16.01 30.04
C THR A 764 17.41 -16.54 28.90
N ASP A 765 17.00 -17.63 28.27
CA ASP A 765 17.72 -18.21 27.13
C ASP A 765 17.70 -17.29 25.91
N TRP A 766 16.61 -16.55 25.70
CA TRP A 766 16.52 -15.58 24.62
C TRP A 766 17.44 -14.38 24.84
N VAL A 767 17.46 -13.81 26.05
CA VAL A 767 18.33 -12.68 26.41
C VAL A 767 19.80 -13.03 26.19
N ALA A 768 20.22 -14.23 26.61
CA ALA A 768 21.59 -14.71 26.40
C ALA A 768 21.99 -14.82 24.93
N ARG A 769 21.03 -15.14 24.04
CA ARG A 769 21.27 -15.32 22.60
C ARG A 769 21.17 -14.04 21.76
N ASN A 770 20.61 -12.96 22.30
CA ASN A 770 20.30 -11.74 21.54
C ASN A 770 20.89 -10.44 22.14
N PRO A 771 22.19 -10.38 22.48
CA PRO A 771 22.76 -9.24 23.19
C PRO A 771 22.68 -7.90 22.42
N ALA A 772 22.74 -7.96 21.08
CA ALA A 772 22.62 -6.77 20.23
C ALA A 772 21.21 -6.16 20.29
N ILE A 773 20.17 -7.00 20.20
CA ILE A 773 18.77 -6.56 20.30
C ILE A 773 18.50 -6.01 21.71
N VAL A 774 18.94 -6.74 22.74
CA VAL A 774 18.76 -6.36 24.16
C VAL A 774 19.28 -4.95 24.46
N LYS A 775 20.42 -4.55 23.90
CA LYS A 775 21.00 -3.20 24.08
C LYS A 775 20.11 -2.09 23.53
N ASN A 776 19.30 -2.41 22.52
CA ASN A 776 18.45 -1.45 21.81
C ASN A 776 17.05 -1.35 22.41
N LEU A 777 16.64 -2.29 23.25
CA LEU A 777 15.30 -2.31 23.86
C LEU A 777 15.03 -1.15 24.84
N LYS A 778 16.05 -0.39 25.25
CA LYS A 778 15.91 0.77 26.13
C LYS A 778 15.31 2.00 25.46
N TYR A 779 15.24 2.00 24.13
CA TYR A 779 14.62 3.04 23.33
C TYR A 779 13.16 2.67 23.05
N GLY A 780 12.29 3.68 22.98
CA GLY A 780 10.87 3.47 22.72
C GLY A 780 10.67 2.95 21.31
N THR A 781 11.31 3.51 20.29
CA THR A 781 11.11 3.04 18.91
C THR A 781 12.41 2.54 18.26
N ILE A 782 12.28 1.65 17.28
CA ILE A 782 13.39 1.33 16.34
C ILE A 782 13.89 2.60 15.65
N TYR A 783 12.97 3.55 15.41
CA TYR A 783 13.26 4.87 14.88
C TYR A 783 14.10 5.72 15.85
N GLU A 784 13.91 5.71 17.16
CA GLU A 784 14.79 6.42 18.13
C GLU A 784 16.22 5.83 18.16
N HIS A 785 16.40 4.57 17.76
CA HIS A 785 17.72 3.97 17.57
C HIS A 785 18.36 4.36 16.22
N ALA A 786 17.55 4.43 15.15
CA ALA A 786 17.97 4.85 13.81
C ALA A 786 18.11 6.37 13.67
N GLU A 787 17.38 7.18 14.44
CA GLU A 787 17.40 8.66 14.43
C GLU A 787 18.72 9.22 15.00
N HIS A 788 19.50 8.37 15.68
CA HIS A 788 20.87 8.68 16.08
C HIS A 788 21.92 8.33 15.01
N GLU A 789 21.51 7.74 13.87
CA GLU A 789 22.35 7.47 12.68
C GLU A 789 21.74 7.91 11.32
N LEU A 790 20.45 8.27 11.24
CA LEU A 790 19.73 8.60 10.00
C LEU A 790 18.64 9.66 10.25
N LEU A 791 19.05 10.93 10.30
CA LEU A 791 18.15 12.06 10.03
C LEU A 791 18.34 12.49 8.58
N GLU A 792 17.52 11.98 7.66
CA GLU A 792 17.16 12.61 6.38
C GLU A 792 16.19 11.72 5.58
N MET A 793 14.87 11.90 5.78
CA MET A 793 13.76 11.52 4.87
C MET A 793 12.43 11.95 5.56
N ASN A 794 11.53 12.81 5.07
CA ASN A 794 11.51 13.80 4.00
C ASN A 794 10.40 14.83 4.36
N SER A 795 10.71 16.13 4.47
CA SER A 795 9.74 17.20 4.77
C SER A 795 9.13 17.85 3.51
N GLU A 796 9.68 17.53 2.33
CA GLU A 796 9.32 18.16 1.07
C GLU A 796 8.11 17.51 0.39
N SER A 797 7.95 16.18 0.49
CA SER A 797 6.82 15.45 -0.09
C SER A 797 5.47 15.90 0.46
N VAL A 798 5.39 16.14 1.78
CA VAL A 798 4.16 16.62 2.45
C VAL A 798 3.85 18.07 2.07
N LYS A 799 4.87 18.89 1.84
CA LYS A 799 4.71 20.29 1.41
C LYS A 799 4.17 20.36 -0.03
N LYS A 800 4.64 19.47 -0.92
CA LYS A 800 4.19 19.44 -2.32
C LYS A 800 2.77 18.95 -2.49
N ILE A 801 2.35 17.95 -1.72
CA ILE A 801 0.96 17.49 -1.69
C ILE A 801 0.02 18.64 -1.27
N LYS A 802 0.40 19.42 -0.26
CA LYS A 802 -0.36 20.62 0.17
C LYS A 802 -0.40 21.73 -0.89
N GLU A 803 0.68 21.93 -1.64
CA GLU A 803 0.73 22.88 -2.76
C GLU A 803 -0.22 22.49 -3.89
N ILE A 804 -0.19 21.22 -4.32
CA ILE A 804 -1.08 20.67 -5.37
C ILE A 804 -2.54 20.81 -4.94
N MET A 805 -2.87 20.41 -3.70
CA MET A 805 -4.22 20.55 -3.18
C MET A 805 -4.67 22.02 -3.09
N GLY A 806 -3.78 22.94 -2.67
CA GLY A 806 -4.06 24.37 -2.59
C GLY A 806 -4.22 25.07 -3.94
N TYR A 807 -3.61 24.55 -5.02
CA TYR A 807 -3.83 25.04 -6.38
C TYR A 807 -5.26 24.74 -6.86
N PHE A 808 -5.76 23.51 -6.67
CA PHE A 808 -7.13 23.15 -7.04
C PHE A 808 -8.20 23.83 -6.17
N GLU A 809 -7.90 24.16 -4.92
CA GLU A 809 -8.78 24.92 -4.03
C GLU A 809 -8.94 26.40 -4.45
N LYS A 810 -7.98 26.94 -5.22
CA LYS A 810 -8.04 28.30 -5.79
C LYS A 810 -8.76 28.37 -7.14
N LEU A 811 -8.79 27.28 -7.91
CA LEU A 811 -9.53 27.18 -9.18
C LEU A 811 -11.04 26.93 -8.98
N THR A 812 -11.45 26.55 -7.77
CA THR A 812 -12.85 26.26 -7.39
C THR A 812 -13.56 27.42 -6.68
N LYS A 813 -12.87 28.56 -6.48
CA LYS A 813 -13.44 29.85 -6.09
C LYS A 813 -13.50 30.78 -7.29
#